data_AF-A0A8C9I505-F1
#
_entry.id   AF-A0A8C9I505-F1
#
_cell.length_a   1.000
_cell.length_b   1.000
_cell.length_c   1.000
_cell.angle_alpha   90.00
_cell.angle_beta   90.00
_cell.angle_gamma   90.00
#
_symmetry.space_group_name_H-M   'P 1'
#
loop_
_entity.id
_entity.type
_entity.pdbx_description
1 polymer ?
#
loop_
_entity_poly.entity_id
_entity_poly.type
_entity_poly.pdbx_seq_one_letter_code
_entity_poly.pdbx_strand_id
1 'polypeptide(L)'
;MGTSHPAFLVLGCLLTGLSLILCQLSLPSILPNENEKVVQLNSSFSLRCFGDSEVSWQYPMSEEENSDVEIRNEENNSGRFVTVLEVSSASAAHTGLYTCYYNHTQTEENELEGRHIYIYVPDPDVAFVPLGMTDYLVIVEDDDSAIIPCRTTDPETPVTLHNSEGVVPASYNSRQGFNGTFTVGPYICEATVKGKKFQTIPFNVYALKATSELDLEMEALKTVYKSGETIVVTCAVFNNEVVDLQWTYPGEVKGKGITMLEEIKVPSIKLVYTLTVPEATVKDSGDYECAARQATREVKEMKRVTISVHEKGFIEIKPTFSQLEAVNLHEVKHFVVEVQAYPPPRISWLKNNLTLIENLTEITTDVEKIQEIRYRSKLKLIRAKEEDSGHYTIVAQNEDDVKSYTFELLTQVPSSILDLVDDHHGSTGGQTVRCTAEGTPLPDIEWMICKDIKKCNNETSWTILANNVSNIITEIHPRDRNTVEGLVTFAKVEETIAVRCLAKNLLGAENRELKLVAPTLRSELTVAAAVLVLLVIVIISLIVLVVIWKQKPRYEIRWRVIESISPDGHEYIYVDPMQLPYDSRWEFPRDGLVLGRVLGSGAFGKVVEGTAYGLSRSQPVMKVAVKMLKPTARSSEKQALMSELKIMTHLGPHLNIVNLLGACTKSGPIYIITEYCFYGDLVNYLHKNRDSFLSRHPEKPKKELDIFGLNPADDSTRSYVILSFENNGDYMDMKQADTTQYVPMLERKEVSKYSDIQRSLYDRPASYKKKSMLDSEVKNLLSDDNSEGLTLLDLLSFTYQVARGMEFLASKNCVHRDLAARNVLLAQGKIVKICDFGLARDIMHDSNYVSKGSTFLPVKWMAPESIFDNLYTTLSDVWSYGILLWEIFSLGGTPYPGMMVDSTFYNKIKSGYRMAKPDHATSEVYEIMVKCWNSEPEKRPSFYHLSEIVENLLPGQYKKSYEKIHLDFLKSDHPAVARMRVDSDNAYIGVTYKNEEDKLKDWEGGLDEQRLSADSGYIIPLPDIDPVPEEEDLGKRNRHSSQTSEESAIETGSSSSTFIKREDETIEDIDMMDDIGIDSSDLVEDSFL
;
A
#
# COMPACT_ATOMS: atom_id res chain seq x y z
N MET A 1 59.99 21.80 -33.59
CA MET A 1 60.00 22.18 -35.02
C MET A 1 58.55 22.52 -35.37
N GLY A 2 58.16 23.69 -35.85
CA GLY A 2 58.82 25.01 -36.02
C GLY A 2 57.79 26.15 -35.80
N THR A 3 58.16 27.41 -35.50
CA THR A 3 58.36 28.54 -36.47
C THR A 3 57.12 28.88 -37.33
N SER A 4 56.64 30.11 -37.59
CA SER A 4 57.00 31.54 -37.25
C SER A 4 56.03 32.47 -38.06
N HIS A 5 55.71 33.77 -37.80
CA HIS A 5 55.98 34.81 -36.78
C HIS A 5 54.88 35.94 -36.89
N PRO A 6 54.83 36.99 -36.01
CA PRO A 6 53.61 37.81 -35.78
C PRO A 6 53.65 39.33 -36.18
N ALA A 7 52.47 39.98 -36.19
CA ALA A 7 52.24 41.42 -35.94
C ALA A 7 50.72 41.64 -35.62
N PHE A 8 50.27 42.31 -34.54
CA PHE A 8 50.31 43.75 -34.17
C PHE A 8 49.45 44.69 -35.03
N LEU A 9 48.30 45.15 -34.52
CA LEU A 9 48.02 46.58 -34.22
C LEU A 9 46.60 46.83 -33.64
N VAL A 10 46.52 47.71 -32.63
CA VAL A 10 45.29 48.40 -32.18
C VAL A 10 45.69 49.81 -31.72
N LEU A 11 45.27 50.86 -32.44
CA LEU A 11 44.85 52.15 -31.85
C LEU A 11 44.32 53.15 -32.90
N GLY A 12 43.33 53.95 -32.49
CA GLY A 12 43.35 55.40 -32.73
C GLY A 12 42.64 55.96 -33.97
N CYS A 13 41.42 56.48 -33.77
CA CYS A 13 41.05 57.80 -34.29
C CYS A 13 39.95 58.43 -33.43
N LEU A 14 40.24 59.58 -32.81
CA LEU A 14 39.30 60.41 -32.05
C LEU A 14 39.34 61.84 -32.60
N LEU A 15 38.18 62.47 -32.68
CA LEU A 15 37.93 63.92 -32.75
C LEU A 15 38.27 64.70 -34.05
N THR A 16 37.30 65.53 -34.44
CA THR A 16 37.31 66.63 -35.45
C THR A 16 37.39 66.24 -36.94
N GLY A 17 36.53 66.78 -37.82
CA GLY A 17 35.32 67.57 -37.55
C GLY A 17 34.57 68.13 -38.77
N LEU A 18 33.28 68.43 -38.55
CA LEU A 18 32.31 69.16 -39.38
C LEU A 18 31.68 68.50 -40.64
N SER A 19 30.38 68.77 -40.79
CA SER A 19 29.56 68.72 -42.02
C SER A 19 29.27 67.35 -42.68
N LEU A 20 28.66 66.44 -41.92
CA LEU A 20 27.47 65.74 -42.42
C LEU A 20 26.29 66.06 -41.51
N ILE A 21 25.38 66.88 -42.01
CA ILE A 21 24.07 67.13 -41.39
C ILE A 21 23.25 65.86 -41.63
N LEU A 22 22.83 65.16 -40.57
CA LEU A 22 21.75 64.19 -40.73
C LEU A 22 20.51 64.96 -41.15
N CYS A 23 20.01 64.67 -42.35
CA CYS A 23 18.81 65.29 -42.87
C CYS A 23 17.61 64.65 -42.15
N GLN A 24 17.18 65.24 -41.03
CA GLN A 24 15.86 64.95 -40.47
C GLN A 24 14.82 65.28 -41.55
N LEU A 25 14.07 64.27 -42.01
CA LEU A 25 12.93 64.54 -42.87
C LEU A 25 11.93 65.40 -42.08
N SER A 26 11.38 66.42 -42.73
CA SER A 26 10.27 67.17 -42.16
C SER A 26 9.04 66.25 -42.08
N LEU A 27 8.60 65.97 -40.85
CA LEU A 27 7.31 65.35 -40.55
C LEU A 27 6.20 66.02 -41.40
N PRO A 28 5.23 65.24 -41.90
CA PRO A 28 4.18 65.78 -42.75
C PRO A 28 3.34 66.81 -41.99
N SER A 29 2.69 67.73 -42.70
CA SER A 29 1.96 68.83 -42.07
C SER A 29 0.45 68.67 -42.23
N ILE A 30 -0.30 68.91 -41.16
CA ILE A 30 -1.78 68.84 -41.14
C ILE A 30 -2.38 70.25 -41.11
N LEU A 31 -3.46 70.44 -41.87
CA LEU A 31 -4.37 71.58 -41.75
C LEU A 31 -5.76 71.09 -41.24
N PRO A 32 -6.33 71.72 -40.20
CA PRO A 32 -5.79 72.83 -39.42
C PRO A 32 -4.55 72.41 -38.59
N ASN A 33 -3.57 73.31 -38.43
CA ASN A 33 -2.37 73.06 -37.64
C ASN A 33 -2.64 73.27 -36.14
N GLU A 34 -3.58 72.49 -35.62
CA GLU A 34 -4.04 72.47 -34.24
C GLU A 34 -3.66 71.10 -33.64
N ASN A 35 -3.42 71.01 -32.34
CA ASN A 35 -3.11 69.74 -31.68
C ASN A 35 -4.37 68.99 -31.25
N GLU A 36 -5.48 69.71 -31.06
CA GLU A 36 -6.81 69.17 -30.81
C GLU A 36 -7.87 70.09 -31.38
N LYS A 37 -9.04 69.54 -31.71
CA LYS A 37 -10.18 70.30 -32.25
C LYS A 37 -11.50 69.67 -31.85
N VAL A 38 -12.46 70.51 -31.44
CA VAL A 38 -13.84 70.09 -31.15
C VAL A 38 -14.71 70.30 -32.38
N VAL A 39 -15.50 69.28 -32.73
CA VAL A 39 -16.42 69.25 -33.88
C VAL A 39 -17.85 69.02 -33.39
N GLN A 40 -18.84 69.60 -34.07
CA GLN A 40 -20.25 69.47 -33.68
C GLN A 40 -20.84 68.15 -34.18
N LEU A 41 -21.69 67.53 -33.35
CA LEU A 41 -22.42 66.31 -33.71
C LEU A 41 -23.24 66.49 -35.00
N ASN A 42 -23.20 65.50 -35.88
CA ASN A 42 -23.81 65.49 -37.22
C ASN A 42 -23.35 66.63 -38.15
N SER A 43 -22.16 67.21 -37.93
CA SER A 43 -21.51 68.13 -38.87
C SER A 43 -20.39 67.43 -39.64
N SER A 44 -20.14 67.86 -40.89
CA SER A 44 -19.03 67.38 -41.70
C SER A 44 -17.72 68.10 -41.34
N PHE A 45 -16.59 67.39 -41.35
CA PHE A 45 -15.26 68.01 -41.21
C PHE A 45 -14.23 67.36 -42.13
N SER A 46 -13.25 68.14 -42.58
CA SER A 46 -12.13 67.67 -43.39
C SER A 46 -10.79 67.97 -42.75
N LEU A 47 -9.86 67.02 -42.79
CA LEU A 47 -8.45 67.18 -42.44
C LEU A 47 -7.60 67.04 -43.72
N ARG A 48 -6.60 67.91 -43.89
CA ARG A 48 -5.72 67.91 -45.07
C ARG A 48 -4.28 67.68 -44.64
N CYS A 49 -3.65 66.64 -45.16
CA CYS A 49 -2.23 66.38 -44.93
C CYS A 49 -1.38 66.74 -46.15
N PHE A 50 -0.16 67.23 -45.93
CA PHE A 50 0.79 67.63 -46.96
C PHE A 50 2.16 67.02 -46.65
N GLY A 51 2.67 66.21 -47.58
CA GLY A 51 3.98 65.56 -47.50
C GLY A 51 4.89 65.91 -48.68
N ASP A 52 6.21 65.85 -48.45
CA ASP A 52 7.23 65.91 -49.50
C ASP A 52 7.48 64.52 -50.15
N SER A 53 6.78 63.48 -49.67
CA SER A 53 6.65 62.12 -50.20
C SER A 53 5.22 61.63 -49.96
N GLU A 54 4.84 60.45 -50.46
CA GLU A 54 3.49 59.90 -50.35
C GLU A 54 3.07 59.72 -48.87
N VAL A 55 1.87 60.21 -48.53
CA VAL A 55 1.35 60.32 -47.16
C VAL A 55 -0.03 59.68 -47.00
N SER A 56 -0.19 58.87 -45.97
CA SER A 56 -1.47 58.21 -45.63
C SER A 56 -1.99 58.64 -44.27
N TRP A 57 -3.28 58.39 -44.05
CA TRP A 57 -3.99 58.67 -42.81
C TRP A 57 -4.20 57.41 -41.99
N GLN A 58 -4.00 57.52 -40.68
CA GLN A 58 -4.49 56.60 -39.67
C GLN A 58 -5.57 57.33 -38.84
N TYR A 59 -6.69 56.68 -38.59
CA TYR A 59 -7.85 57.24 -37.89
C TYR A 59 -8.50 56.18 -36.97
N PRO A 60 -9.40 56.55 -36.03
CA PRO A 60 -9.77 55.68 -34.91
C PRO A 60 -10.67 54.46 -35.21
N MET A 61 -11.11 54.28 -36.45
CA MET A 61 -12.12 53.27 -36.85
C MET A 61 -11.54 52.32 -37.91
N SER A 62 -12.01 51.08 -37.94
CA SER A 62 -11.60 50.11 -38.97
C SER A 62 -12.20 50.43 -40.35
N GLU A 63 -11.57 49.95 -41.43
CA GLU A 63 -12.04 50.17 -42.80
C GLU A 63 -13.38 49.47 -43.11
N GLU A 64 -13.77 48.45 -42.34
CA GLU A 64 -14.95 47.61 -42.63
C GLU A 64 -16.28 48.23 -42.19
N GLU A 65 -16.28 49.18 -41.25
CA GLU A 65 -17.50 49.87 -40.76
C GLU A 65 -17.81 51.18 -41.51
N ASN A 66 -17.08 51.45 -42.60
CA ASN A 66 -16.88 52.80 -43.09
C ASN A 66 -17.86 53.24 -44.20
N SER A 67 -19.01 53.82 -43.83
CA SER A 67 -19.91 54.53 -44.77
C SER A 67 -19.70 56.04 -44.84
N ASP A 68 -19.11 56.64 -43.79
CA ASP A 68 -19.23 58.08 -43.54
C ASP A 68 -17.91 58.86 -43.71
N VAL A 69 -16.76 58.17 -43.87
CA VAL A 69 -15.42 58.78 -44.08
C VAL A 69 -14.91 58.49 -45.49
N GLU A 70 -14.63 59.54 -46.25
CA GLU A 70 -14.04 59.45 -47.59
C GLU A 70 -12.62 60.02 -47.60
N ILE A 71 -11.66 59.30 -48.18
CA ILE A 71 -10.27 59.77 -48.37
C ILE A 71 -10.03 60.06 -49.85
N ARG A 72 -9.57 61.28 -50.16
CA ARG A 72 -9.28 61.73 -51.53
C ARG A 72 -7.86 62.26 -51.63
N ASN A 73 -7.16 61.90 -52.71
CA ASN A 73 -5.83 62.41 -53.01
C ASN A 73 -5.98 63.65 -53.93
N GLU A 74 -5.38 64.79 -53.54
CA GLU A 74 -5.37 66.01 -54.34
C GLU A 74 -4.01 66.19 -55.02
N GLU A 75 -3.95 66.01 -56.34
CA GLU A 75 -2.77 66.41 -57.12
C GLU A 75 -2.65 67.95 -57.17
N ASN A 76 -1.64 68.49 -56.50
CA ASN A 76 -1.38 69.92 -56.47
C ASN A 76 -0.15 70.28 -57.33
N ASN A 77 -0.28 71.31 -58.18
CA ASN A 77 0.78 71.82 -59.07
C ASN A 77 2.02 72.39 -58.32
N SER A 78 2.05 72.31 -56.99
CA SER A 78 3.19 72.64 -56.13
C SER A 78 4.19 71.49 -55.96
N GLY A 79 3.91 70.27 -56.45
CA GLY A 79 4.83 69.14 -56.37
C GLY A 79 4.91 68.48 -54.99
N ARG A 80 3.86 68.62 -54.17
CA ARG A 80 3.69 67.93 -52.88
C ARG A 80 2.53 66.95 -52.94
N PHE A 81 2.65 65.86 -52.19
CA PHE A 81 1.57 64.89 -52.02
C PHE A 81 0.57 65.45 -51.01
N VAL A 82 -0.72 65.43 -51.36
CA VAL A 82 -1.80 65.95 -50.51
C VAL A 82 -2.90 64.90 -50.41
N THR A 83 -3.23 64.51 -49.19
CA THR A 83 -4.33 63.56 -48.91
C THR A 83 -5.32 64.17 -47.94
N VAL A 84 -6.60 64.11 -48.31
CA VAL A 84 -7.71 64.77 -47.63
C VAL A 84 -8.64 63.70 -47.09
N LEU A 85 -8.84 63.69 -45.78
CA LEU A 85 -9.84 62.87 -45.11
C LEU A 85 -11.07 63.75 -44.84
N GLU A 86 -12.23 63.37 -45.37
CA GLU A 86 -13.50 64.08 -45.20
C GLU A 86 -14.52 63.16 -44.51
N VAL A 87 -14.97 63.57 -43.32
CA VAL A 87 -16.06 62.91 -42.59
C VAL A 87 -17.36 63.64 -42.90
N SER A 88 -18.35 62.90 -43.40
CA SER A 88 -19.64 63.45 -43.83
C SER A 88 -20.59 63.75 -42.67
N SER A 89 -20.59 62.94 -41.61
CA SER A 89 -21.42 63.12 -40.41
C SER A 89 -20.67 62.72 -39.14
N ALA A 90 -20.12 63.70 -38.40
CA ALA A 90 -19.39 63.44 -37.18
C ALA A 90 -20.29 62.86 -36.07
N SER A 91 -19.88 61.72 -35.50
CA SER A 91 -20.54 61.02 -34.39
C SER A 91 -19.57 60.75 -33.24
N ALA A 92 -20.06 60.33 -32.07
CA ALA A 92 -19.24 59.97 -30.90
C ALA A 92 -18.04 59.07 -31.23
N ALA A 93 -18.22 58.08 -32.12
CA ALA A 93 -17.19 57.13 -32.54
C ALA A 93 -16.04 57.77 -33.36
N HIS A 94 -16.27 58.92 -33.98
CA HIS A 94 -15.23 59.66 -34.70
C HIS A 94 -14.27 60.43 -33.75
N THR A 95 -14.46 60.35 -32.43
CA THR A 95 -13.57 60.94 -31.42
C THR A 95 -12.28 60.13 -31.27
N GLY A 96 -11.12 60.76 -31.47
CA GLY A 96 -9.83 60.11 -31.31
C GLY A 96 -8.67 60.82 -32.00
N LEU A 97 -7.54 60.11 -32.11
CA LEU A 97 -6.32 60.60 -32.76
C LEU A 97 -6.37 60.33 -34.27
N TYR A 98 -6.08 61.36 -35.07
CA TYR A 98 -5.91 61.26 -36.52
C TYR A 98 -4.44 61.58 -36.82
N THR A 99 -3.71 60.59 -37.34
CA THR A 99 -2.27 60.68 -37.62
C THR A 99 -2.04 60.65 -39.12
N CYS A 100 -1.22 61.57 -39.63
CA CYS A 100 -0.69 61.49 -40.97
C CYS A 100 0.80 61.13 -40.92
N TYR A 101 1.18 60.12 -41.72
CA TYR A 101 2.51 59.53 -41.74
C TYR A 101 2.95 59.30 -43.20
N TYR A 102 4.26 59.06 -43.42
CA TYR A 102 4.79 58.73 -44.74
C TYR A 102 4.74 57.22 -45.00
N ASN A 103 4.39 56.79 -46.21
CA ASN A 103 4.25 55.37 -46.55
C ASN A 103 5.55 54.53 -46.41
N HIS A 104 6.71 55.18 -46.25
CA HIS A 104 8.02 54.54 -46.11
C HIS A 104 8.56 54.51 -44.67
N THR A 105 7.79 54.97 -43.67
CA THR A 105 8.18 54.97 -42.25
C THR A 105 7.45 53.92 -41.40
N GLN A 106 6.92 52.86 -42.03
CA GLN A 106 6.45 51.66 -41.33
C GLN A 106 7.65 50.76 -41.00
N THR A 107 8.05 50.74 -39.73
CA THR A 107 8.89 49.70 -39.12
C THR A 107 8.03 48.61 -38.49
N GLU A 108 8.60 47.43 -38.21
CA GLU A 108 7.87 46.27 -37.65
C GLU A 108 7.48 46.44 -36.17
N GLU A 109 7.92 47.53 -35.52
CA GLU A 109 7.52 47.95 -34.18
C GLU A 109 6.60 49.19 -34.26
N ASN A 110 5.55 49.23 -33.44
CA ASN A 110 4.32 50.05 -33.63
C ASN A 110 4.46 51.60 -33.54
N GLU A 111 5.66 52.18 -33.54
CA GLU A 111 5.87 53.63 -33.42
C GLU A 111 5.81 54.35 -34.80
N LEU A 112 4.60 54.65 -35.25
CA LEU A 112 4.36 55.46 -36.46
C LEU A 112 4.78 56.93 -36.26
N GLU A 113 5.99 57.31 -36.70
CA GLU A 113 6.41 58.71 -36.77
C GLU A 113 5.53 59.51 -37.75
N GLY A 114 4.63 60.33 -37.20
CA GLY A 114 3.67 61.12 -37.96
C GLY A 114 3.16 62.35 -37.20
N ARG A 115 2.67 63.34 -37.94
CA ARG A 115 1.98 64.49 -37.35
C ARG A 115 0.55 64.09 -37.04
N HIS A 116 0.09 64.42 -35.84
CA HIS A 116 -1.22 64.01 -35.34
C HIS A 116 -2.05 65.21 -34.86
N ILE A 117 -3.38 65.04 -34.88
CA ILE A 117 -4.40 65.93 -34.31
C ILE A 117 -5.45 65.09 -33.59
N TYR A 118 -5.91 65.50 -32.41
CA TYR A 118 -6.99 64.81 -31.68
C TYR A 118 -8.34 65.49 -31.94
N ILE A 119 -9.33 64.76 -32.44
CA ILE A 119 -10.68 65.28 -32.68
C ILE A 119 -11.63 64.83 -31.57
N TYR A 120 -12.40 65.76 -31.02
CA TYR A 120 -13.52 65.49 -30.10
C TYR A 120 -14.85 65.76 -30.81
N VAL A 121 -15.83 64.86 -30.63
CA VAL A 121 -17.20 65.04 -31.11
C VAL A 121 -18.17 64.90 -29.91
N PRO A 122 -18.44 65.98 -29.15
CA PRO A 122 -19.26 65.94 -27.95
C PRO A 122 -20.70 65.50 -28.24
N ASP A 123 -21.10 64.37 -27.67
CA ASP A 123 -22.45 63.80 -27.79
C ASP A 123 -23.17 63.87 -26.42
N PRO A 124 -24.34 64.52 -26.32
CA PRO A 124 -25.07 64.67 -25.05
C PRO A 124 -25.73 63.37 -24.56
N ASP A 125 -25.86 62.36 -25.41
CA ASP A 125 -26.44 61.05 -25.10
C ASP A 125 -25.38 59.92 -25.10
N VAL A 126 -24.14 60.19 -25.52
CA VAL A 126 -22.99 59.26 -25.49
C VAL A 126 -21.76 59.95 -24.87
N ALA A 127 -21.60 59.84 -23.55
CA ALA A 127 -20.52 60.52 -22.81
C ALA A 127 -19.11 59.91 -23.00
N PHE A 128 -19.02 58.62 -23.33
CA PHE A 128 -17.77 57.88 -23.53
C PHE A 128 -17.63 57.45 -24.99
N VAL A 129 -16.40 57.45 -25.51
CA VAL A 129 -16.12 56.97 -26.86
C VAL A 129 -16.42 55.45 -26.91
N PRO A 130 -17.16 54.94 -27.91
CA PRO A 130 -17.33 53.50 -28.13
C PRO A 130 -16.00 52.75 -28.24
N LEU A 131 -15.99 51.50 -27.81
CA LEU A 131 -14.81 50.62 -27.79
C LEU A 131 -15.18 49.21 -28.28
N GLY A 132 -14.20 48.47 -28.80
CA GLY A 132 -14.37 47.06 -29.16
C GLY A 132 -14.46 46.16 -27.92
N MET A 133 -15.00 44.95 -28.07
CA MET A 133 -15.11 44.00 -26.93
C MET A 133 -13.76 43.59 -26.34
N THR A 134 -12.67 43.70 -27.11
CA THR A 134 -11.29 43.50 -26.67
C THR A 134 -10.80 44.57 -25.70
N ASP A 135 -11.24 45.81 -25.84
CA ASP A 135 -10.66 46.97 -25.16
C ASP A 135 -11.17 47.10 -23.71
N TYR A 136 -12.15 46.28 -23.34
CA TYR A 136 -12.63 46.09 -21.96
C TYR A 136 -11.77 45.08 -21.17
N LEU A 137 -10.76 44.48 -21.80
CA LEU A 137 -9.77 43.61 -21.16
C LEU A 137 -8.48 44.41 -20.91
N VAL A 138 -8.11 44.60 -19.64
CA VAL A 138 -6.86 45.29 -19.26
C VAL A 138 -5.92 44.23 -18.65
N ILE A 139 -4.72 44.11 -19.23
CA ILE A 139 -3.70 43.15 -18.79
C ILE A 139 -2.50 43.93 -18.25
N VAL A 140 -1.96 43.51 -17.11
CA VAL A 140 -0.89 44.18 -16.36
C VAL A 140 0.11 43.15 -15.83
N GLU A 141 1.38 43.50 -15.66
CA GLU A 141 2.32 42.69 -14.85
C GLU A 141 2.24 43.13 -13.37
N ASP A 142 2.59 42.24 -12.42
CA ASP A 142 2.60 42.59 -10.99
C ASP A 142 3.44 43.86 -10.72
N ASP A 143 2.89 44.80 -9.95
CA ASP A 143 3.41 46.14 -9.60
C ASP A 143 3.47 47.23 -10.71
N ASP A 144 3.07 46.96 -11.96
CA ASP A 144 3.19 47.93 -13.07
C ASP A 144 1.97 48.87 -13.25
N SER A 145 2.19 50.04 -13.89
CA SER A 145 1.12 51.04 -14.11
C SER A 145 0.35 50.79 -15.41
N ALA A 146 -0.99 50.76 -15.34
CA ALA A 146 -1.87 50.50 -16.47
C ALA A 146 -2.81 51.68 -16.79
N ILE A 147 -3.48 51.60 -17.94
CA ILE A 147 -4.47 52.58 -18.40
C ILE A 147 -5.83 51.90 -18.58
N ILE A 148 -6.87 52.42 -17.93
CA ILE A 148 -8.27 52.01 -18.11
C ILE A 148 -8.91 52.93 -19.16
N PRO A 149 -9.19 52.47 -20.40
CA PRO A 149 -9.29 53.34 -21.58
C PRO A 149 -10.63 54.08 -21.78
N CYS A 150 -11.28 54.51 -20.70
CA CYS A 150 -12.58 55.20 -20.72
C CYS A 150 -12.48 56.69 -21.14
N ARG A 151 -12.12 56.92 -22.40
CA ARG A 151 -12.06 58.23 -23.08
C ARG A 151 -13.44 58.88 -23.18
N THR A 152 -13.54 60.20 -22.99
CA THR A 152 -14.79 60.95 -23.16
C THR A 152 -14.95 61.52 -24.59
N THR A 153 -16.21 61.73 -25.00
CA THR A 153 -16.54 62.45 -26.25
C THR A 153 -16.32 63.97 -26.14
N ASP A 154 -16.28 64.48 -24.91
CA ASP A 154 -16.10 65.89 -24.56
C ASP A 154 -14.90 66.05 -23.58
N PRO A 155 -13.93 66.94 -23.86
CA PRO A 155 -12.74 67.10 -23.02
C PRO A 155 -13.00 67.73 -21.64
N GLU A 156 -14.10 68.44 -21.43
CA GLU A 156 -14.44 69.09 -20.15
C GLU A 156 -15.31 68.23 -19.23
N THR A 157 -15.69 67.01 -19.67
CA THR A 157 -16.57 66.12 -18.89
C THR A 157 -15.85 65.54 -17.66
N PRO A 158 -16.40 65.72 -16.44
CA PRO A 158 -15.83 65.10 -15.24
C PRO A 158 -16.16 63.61 -15.18
N VAL A 159 -15.13 62.80 -14.93
CA VAL A 159 -15.20 61.34 -14.82
C VAL A 159 -14.68 60.89 -13.46
N THR A 160 -15.27 59.83 -12.91
CA THR A 160 -14.84 59.16 -11.66
C THR A 160 -14.68 57.66 -11.90
N LEU A 161 -13.70 57.04 -11.25
CA LEU A 161 -13.42 55.61 -11.35
C LEU A 161 -13.97 54.88 -10.11
N HIS A 162 -14.64 53.74 -10.32
CA HIS A 162 -15.24 52.92 -9.27
C HIS A 162 -14.79 51.46 -9.40
N ASN A 163 -14.54 50.81 -8.27
CA ASN A 163 -14.30 49.36 -8.14
C ASN A 163 -15.22 48.81 -7.01
N SER A 164 -15.15 47.52 -6.69
CA SER A 164 -15.98 46.86 -5.66
C SER A 164 -15.93 47.50 -4.26
N GLU A 165 -14.86 48.25 -3.95
CA GLU A 165 -14.67 48.95 -2.67
C GLU A 165 -15.11 50.43 -2.69
N GLY A 166 -15.49 50.96 -3.86
CA GLY A 166 -15.93 52.35 -4.03
C GLY A 166 -15.08 53.15 -5.02
N VAL A 167 -14.96 54.46 -4.76
CA VAL A 167 -14.27 55.41 -5.65
C VAL A 167 -12.76 55.26 -5.55
N VAL A 168 -12.09 55.06 -6.69
CA VAL A 168 -10.64 54.85 -6.79
C VAL A 168 -9.94 56.15 -7.20
N PRO A 169 -8.95 56.65 -6.43
CA PRO A 169 -8.20 57.85 -6.78
C PRO A 169 -7.11 57.52 -7.83
N ALA A 170 -7.35 57.91 -9.09
CA ALA A 170 -6.41 57.76 -10.20
C ALA A 170 -6.35 59.04 -11.06
N SER A 171 -5.30 59.19 -11.87
CA SER A 171 -5.13 60.36 -12.74
C SER A 171 -5.92 60.19 -14.03
N TYR A 172 -6.76 61.16 -14.41
CA TYR A 172 -7.59 61.10 -15.62
C TYR A 172 -7.05 61.97 -16.76
N ASN A 173 -7.02 61.41 -17.97
CA ASN A 173 -6.70 62.09 -19.22
C ASN A 173 -7.79 61.76 -20.25
N SER A 174 -8.58 62.73 -20.70
CA SER A 174 -9.70 62.52 -21.64
C SER A 174 -9.29 61.88 -22.97
N ARG A 175 -8.02 61.97 -23.38
CA ARG A 175 -7.47 61.30 -24.58
C ARG A 175 -7.10 59.82 -24.39
N GLN A 176 -6.94 59.36 -23.15
CA GLN A 176 -6.38 58.03 -22.84
C GLN A 176 -7.23 57.22 -21.84
N GLY A 177 -7.84 57.84 -20.83
CA GLY A 177 -8.55 57.18 -19.73
C GLY A 177 -7.94 57.49 -18.36
N PHE A 178 -8.12 56.58 -17.39
CA PHE A 178 -7.42 56.66 -16.09
C PHE A 178 -6.07 55.95 -16.15
N ASN A 179 -5.01 56.59 -15.67
CA ASN A 179 -3.68 55.98 -15.48
C ASN A 179 -3.40 55.82 -13.97
N GLY A 180 -2.94 54.62 -13.58
CA GLY A 180 -2.54 54.28 -12.22
C GLY A 180 -2.15 52.81 -12.07
N THR A 181 -1.76 52.41 -10.87
CA THR A 181 -1.67 50.99 -10.49
C THR A 181 -3.05 50.51 -10.04
N PHE A 182 -3.51 49.38 -10.56
CA PHE A 182 -4.86 48.85 -10.34
C PHE A 182 -4.79 47.41 -9.82
N THR A 183 -5.68 47.06 -8.89
CA THR A 183 -5.80 45.69 -8.38
C THR A 183 -6.59 44.82 -9.36
N VAL A 184 -6.42 43.50 -9.30
CA VAL A 184 -7.20 42.57 -10.14
C VAL A 184 -8.69 42.68 -9.80
N GLY A 185 -9.51 43.08 -10.78
CA GLY A 185 -10.95 43.29 -10.56
C GLY A 185 -11.68 44.10 -11.65
N PRO A 186 -13.00 44.30 -11.51
CA PRO A 186 -13.84 45.02 -12.46
C PRO A 186 -13.95 46.52 -12.13
N TYR A 187 -13.53 47.38 -13.06
CA TYR A 187 -13.54 48.84 -12.92
C TYR A 187 -14.58 49.50 -13.80
N ILE A 188 -15.35 50.44 -13.24
CA ILE A 188 -16.39 51.20 -13.95
C ILE A 188 -16.05 52.69 -13.89
N CYS A 189 -15.94 53.33 -15.06
CA CYS A 189 -15.91 54.79 -15.15
C CYS A 189 -17.33 55.35 -15.19
N GLU A 190 -17.61 56.35 -14.35
CA GLU A 190 -18.85 57.13 -14.32
C GLU A 190 -18.58 58.58 -14.70
N ALA A 191 -19.29 59.08 -15.72
CA ALA A 191 -19.26 60.45 -16.20
C ALA A 191 -20.59 61.17 -15.94
N THR A 192 -20.57 62.49 -15.77
CA THR A 192 -21.78 63.32 -15.61
C THR A 192 -21.86 64.42 -16.66
N VAL A 193 -22.77 64.27 -17.63
CA VAL A 193 -22.99 65.22 -18.73
C VAL A 193 -24.36 65.86 -18.57
N LYS A 194 -24.41 67.20 -18.46
CA LYS A 194 -25.66 68.00 -18.33
C LYS A 194 -26.60 67.53 -17.20
N GLY A 195 -26.04 66.93 -16.14
CA GLY A 195 -26.79 66.38 -14.99
C GLY A 195 -27.30 64.95 -15.16
N LYS A 196 -27.09 64.32 -16.32
CA LYS A 196 -27.34 62.90 -16.58
C LYS A 196 -26.05 62.11 -16.29
N LYS A 197 -26.15 61.04 -15.49
CA LYS A 197 -25.04 60.12 -15.24
C LYS A 197 -24.96 59.07 -16.34
N PHE A 198 -23.74 58.73 -16.73
CA PHE A 198 -23.41 57.67 -17.68
C PHE A 198 -22.34 56.76 -17.07
N GLN A 199 -22.44 55.46 -17.29
CA GLN A 199 -21.49 54.47 -16.78
C GLN A 199 -21.03 53.57 -17.93
N THR A 200 -19.79 53.09 -17.83
CA THR A 200 -19.19 52.15 -18.78
C THR A 200 -19.54 50.70 -18.45
N ILE A 201 -19.37 49.79 -19.42
CA ILE A 201 -19.22 48.36 -19.15
C ILE A 201 -17.95 48.17 -18.29
N PRO A 202 -17.94 47.30 -17.27
CA PRO A 202 -16.76 47.09 -16.43
C PRO A 202 -15.54 46.63 -17.24
N PHE A 203 -14.44 47.37 -17.10
CA PHE A 203 -13.11 46.98 -17.56
C PHE A 203 -12.54 45.95 -16.58
N ASN A 204 -12.18 44.77 -17.06
CA ASN A 204 -11.65 43.71 -16.21
C ASN A 204 -10.12 43.75 -16.24
N VAL A 205 -9.52 44.07 -15.08
CA VAL A 205 -8.07 44.11 -14.89
C VAL A 205 -7.57 42.73 -14.47
N TYR A 206 -6.63 42.17 -15.23
CA TYR A 206 -5.96 40.88 -14.98
C TYR A 206 -4.45 41.09 -14.81
N ALA A 207 -3.85 40.38 -13.86
CA ALA A 207 -2.40 40.36 -13.65
C ALA A 207 -1.78 39.09 -14.28
N LEU A 208 -0.79 39.26 -15.15
CA LEU A 208 0.06 38.17 -15.66
C LEU A 208 1.24 37.94 -14.72
N LYS A 209 1.56 36.67 -14.44
CA LYS A 209 2.60 36.29 -13.48
C LYS A 209 3.76 35.54 -14.14
N ALA A 210 4.66 36.26 -14.79
CA ALA A 210 5.86 35.69 -15.42
C ALA A 210 6.96 35.36 -14.37
N THR A 211 7.31 34.08 -14.21
CA THR A 211 8.41 33.69 -13.30
C THR A 211 9.79 34.02 -13.88
N SER A 212 10.80 34.09 -13.02
CA SER A 212 12.21 34.34 -13.41
C SER A 212 12.93 33.13 -14.00
N GLU A 213 12.36 31.94 -13.82
CA GLU A 213 12.91 30.66 -14.28
C GLU A 213 11.88 29.97 -15.18
N LEU A 214 12.38 29.33 -16.24
CA LEU A 214 11.64 28.33 -17.03
C LEU A 214 11.87 26.96 -16.39
N ASP A 215 10.85 26.10 -16.43
CA ASP A 215 10.89 24.73 -15.92
C ASP A 215 10.37 23.81 -17.02
N LEU A 216 11.30 23.22 -17.79
CA LEU A 216 11.03 22.41 -18.98
C LEU A 216 11.08 20.91 -18.67
N GLU A 217 9.93 20.24 -18.67
CA GLU A 217 9.82 18.78 -18.60
C GLU A 217 9.74 18.17 -20.01
N MET A 218 10.25 16.95 -20.19
CA MET A 218 10.22 16.25 -21.48
C MET A 218 10.12 14.73 -21.26
N GLU A 219 9.18 14.10 -21.95
CA GLU A 219 8.81 12.70 -21.78
C GLU A 219 8.60 12.04 -23.16
N ALA A 220 8.89 10.74 -23.25
CA ALA A 220 8.68 9.94 -24.46
C ALA A 220 8.04 8.60 -24.07
N LEU A 221 6.94 8.23 -24.73
CA LEU A 221 6.14 7.06 -24.37
C LEU A 221 6.90 5.74 -24.60
N LYS A 222 7.85 5.75 -25.54
CA LYS A 222 8.83 4.70 -25.86
C LYS A 222 10.11 5.34 -26.38
N THR A 223 11.24 4.65 -26.21
CA THR A 223 12.55 5.00 -26.80
C THR A 223 12.96 4.06 -27.94
N VAL A 224 12.31 2.90 -28.05
CA VAL A 224 12.56 1.89 -29.09
C VAL A 224 11.25 1.54 -29.80
N TYR A 225 11.25 1.66 -31.13
CA TYR A 225 10.07 1.39 -31.98
C TYR A 225 10.39 0.39 -33.08
N LYS A 226 9.36 -0.32 -33.55
CA LYS A 226 9.36 -1.11 -34.79
C LYS A 226 8.82 -0.24 -35.92
N SER A 227 9.35 -0.40 -37.13
CA SER A 227 8.88 0.39 -38.28
C SER A 227 7.38 0.15 -38.53
N GLY A 228 6.63 1.25 -38.72
CA GLY A 228 5.17 1.28 -38.78
C GLY A 228 4.49 1.75 -37.49
N GLU A 229 5.16 1.74 -36.33
CA GLU A 229 4.61 2.33 -35.10
C GLU A 229 4.59 3.87 -35.16
N THR A 230 3.74 4.51 -34.36
CA THR A 230 3.69 5.98 -34.22
C THR A 230 4.54 6.43 -33.05
N ILE A 231 5.49 7.34 -33.29
CA ILE A 231 6.29 7.99 -32.23
C ILE A 231 5.49 9.13 -31.62
N VAL A 232 5.46 9.21 -30.28
CA VAL A 232 4.87 10.33 -29.52
C VAL A 232 5.87 10.81 -28.47
N VAL A 233 6.16 12.11 -28.49
CA VAL A 233 7.05 12.79 -27.54
C VAL A 233 6.34 14.02 -26.99
N THR A 234 6.33 14.18 -25.67
CA THR A 234 5.71 15.29 -24.96
C THR A 234 6.77 16.20 -24.38
N CYS A 235 6.49 17.49 -24.37
CA CYS A 235 7.31 18.52 -23.75
C CYS A 235 6.37 19.43 -22.96
N ALA A 236 6.76 19.87 -21.77
CA ALA A 236 5.90 20.70 -20.94
C ALA A 236 6.64 21.84 -20.23
N VAL A 237 5.98 22.99 -20.13
CA VAL A 237 6.47 24.15 -19.38
C VAL A 237 5.48 24.49 -18.28
N PHE A 238 6.01 24.73 -17.08
CA PHE A 238 5.21 25.11 -15.91
C PHE A 238 5.30 26.62 -15.61
N ASN A 239 4.26 27.14 -14.95
CA ASN A 239 4.20 28.45 -14.29
C ASN A 239 4.44 29.68 -15.18
N ASN A 240 4.34 29.56 -16.51
CA ASN A 240 4.54 30.66 -17.44
C ASN A 240 3.47 30.66 -18.53
N GLU A 241 2.77 31.79 -18.70
CA GLU A 241 1.68 31.94 -19.66
C GLU A 241 2.14 32.40 -21.06
N VAL A 242 3.36 32.94 -21.18
CA VAL A 242 3.86 33.56 -22.42
C VAL A 242 5.23 32.99 -22.82
N VAL A 243 5.21 31.82 -23.48
CA VAL A 243 6.41 31.04 -23.85
C VAL A 243 6.30 30.55 -25.29
N ASP A 244 7.34 30.81 -26.08
CA ASP A 244 7.56 30.28 -27.43
C ASP A 244 8.19 28.87 -27.32
N LEU A 245 7.65 27.91 -28.08
CA LEU A 245 7.96 26.48 -27.96
C LEU A 245 8.30 25.86 -29.32
N GLN A 246 9.50 25.31 -29.44
CA GLN A 246 10.07 24.84 -30.70
C GLN A 246 10.62 23.41 -30.59
N TRP A 247 10.26 22.56 -31.56
CA TRP A 247 10.82 21.21 -31.73
C TRP A 247 11.96 21.18 -32.75
N THR A 248 13.04 20.46 -32.42
CA THR A 248 14.09 20.00 -33.34
C THR A 248 14.13 18.47 -33.38
N TYR A 249 14.24 17.88 -34.57
CA TYR A 249 14.22 16.43 -34.79
C TYR A 249 14.78 16.08 -36.19
N PRO A 250 15.00 14.79 -36.54
CA PRO A 250 15.68 14.39 -37.77
C PRO A 250 15.09 14.93 -39.10
N GLY A 251 15.98 15.21 -40.06
CA GLY A 251 15.75 16.23 -41.10
C GLY A 251 14.73 15.92 -42.20
N GLU A 252 14.39 14.66 -42.48
CA GLU A 252 13.35 14.33 -43.48
C GLU A 252 11.91 14.47 -42.91
N VAL A 253 11.75 14.63 -41.59
CA VAL A 253 10.47 14.46 -40.88
C VAL A 253 9.64 15.76 -40.80
N LYS A 254 10.19 16.92 -41.22
CA LYS A 254 9.53 18.24 -41.05
C LYS A 254 8.17 18.42 -41.74
N GLY A 255 7.78 17.52 -42.65
CA GLY A 255 6.43 17.46 -43.25
C GLY A 255 5.53 16.35 -42.72
N LYS A 256 5.99 15.55 -41.74
CA LYS A 256 5.30 14.36 -41.19
C LYS A 256 5.02 14.48 -39.69
N GLY A 257 5.84 15.22 -38.95
CA GLY A 257 5.62 15.49 -37.53
C GLY A 257 4.45 16.45 -37.32
N ILE A 258 3.38 15.95 -36.68
CA ILE A 258 2.22 16.74 -36.25
C ILE A 258 2.51 17.27 -34.85
N THR A 259 2.42 18.58 -34.63
CA THR A 259 2.54 19.19 -33.30
C THR A 259 1.19 19.67 -32.79
N MET A 260 0.99 19.57 -31.47
CA MET A 260 -0.24 19.97 -30.78
C MET A 260 0.14 20.63 -29.45
N LEU A 261 -0.49 21.76 -29.13
CA LEU A 261 -0.31 22.50 -27.88
C LEU A 261 -1.61 22.43 -27.07
N GLU A 262 -1.52 21.98 -25.82
CA GLU A 262 -2.62 21.96 -24.85
C GLU A 262 -2.26 22.83 -23.63
N GLU A 263 -3.23 23.55 -23.10
CA GLU A 263 -3.07 24.39 -21.91
C GLU A 263 -3.88 23.80 -20.74
N ILE A 264 -3.18 23.38 -19.67
CA ILE A 264 -3.79 22.72 -18.50
C ILE A 264 -3.66 23.64 -17.28
N LYS A 265 -4.79 24.09 -16.72
CA LYS A 265 -4.84 25.10 -15.63
C LYS A 265 -5.17 24.55 -14.24
N VAL A 266 -4.50 23.49 -13.78
CA VAL A 266 -4.60 22.99 -12.38
C VAL A 266 -3.31 22.29 -11.94
N PRO A 267 -2.74 22.57 -10.73
CA PRO A 267 -2.96 23.74 -9.86
C PRO A 267 -2.09 24.95 -10.26
N SER A 268 -1.09 24.72 -11.12
CA SER A 268 -0.35 25.72 -11.87
C SER A 268 -0.71 25.59 -13.35
N ILE A 269 -0.31 26.57 -14.16
CA ILE A 269 -0.47 26.49 -15.61
C ILE A 269 0.66 25.60 -16.17
N LYS A 270 0.26 24.53 -16.87
CA LYS A 270 1.14 23.61 -17.61
C LYS A 270 0.79 23.71 -19.10
N LEU A 271 1.71 24.27 -19.89
CA LEU A 271 1.66 24.22 -21.35
C LEU A 271 2.27 22.89 -21.79
N VAL A 272 1.51 22.04 -22.48
CA VAL A 272 1.95 20.73 -22.96
C VAL A 272 2.02 20.75 -24.48
N TYR A 273 3.23 20.64 -25.02
CA TYR A 273 3.52 20.63 -26.45
C TYR A 273 3.94 19.23 -26.90
N THR A 274 3.07 18.58 -27.66
CA THR A 274 3.22 17.18 -28.10
C THR A 274 3.67 17.13 -29.57
N LEU A 275 4.62 16.27 -29.88
CA LEU A 275 5.04 15.92 -31.24
C LEU A 275 4.68 14.47 -31.53
N THR A 276 3.94 14.25 -32.61
CA THR A 276 3.51 12.93 -33.10
C THR A 276 4.06 12.67 -34.50
N VAL A 277 4.80 11.58 -34.69
CA VAL A 277 5.30 11.13 -36.01
C VAL A 277 4.67 9.78 -36.35
N PRO A 278 3.65 9.73 -37.23
CA PRO A 278 3.01 8.47 -37.62
C PRO A 278 3.90 7.63 -38.54
N GLU A 279 3.68 6.31 -38.54
CA GLU A 279 4.34 5.33 -39.43
C GLU A 279 5.88 5.44 -39.44
N ALA A 280 6.52 5.29 -38.29
CA ALA A 280 7.97 5.47 -38.15
C ALA A 280 8.80 4.52 -39.01
N THR A 281 9.97 4.98 -39.42
CA THR A 281 10.95 4.30 -40.27
C THR A 281 12.33 4.39 -39.63
N VAL A 282 13.28 3.56 -40.07
CA VAL A 282 14.67 3.58 -39.54
C VAL A 282 15.30 4.98 -39.64
N LYS A 283 14.95 5.76 -40.67
CA LYS A 283 15.42 7.14 -40.87
C LYS A 283 14.95 8.13 -39.79
N ASP A 284 13.87 7.82 -39.10
CA ASP A 284 13.30 8.65 -38.04
C ASP A 284 14.01 8.43 -36.69
N SER A 285 14.99 7.52 -36.65
CA SER A 285 15.90 7.35 -35.51
C SER A 285 16.82 8.57 -35.37
N GLY A 286 16.96 9.08 -34.15
CA GLY A 286 17.86 10.19 -33.84
C GLY A 286 17.45 10.96 -32.59
N ASP A 287 18.03 12.15 -32.45
CA ASP A 287 17.75 13.05 -31.34
C ASP A 287 16.53 13.93 -31.63
N TYR A 288 15.57 13.88 -30.71
CA TYR A 288 14.40 14.76 -30.64
C TYR A 288 14.64 15.73 -29.49
N GLU A 289 14.46 17.03 -29.71
CA GLU A 289 14.72 18.07 -28.73
C GLU A 289 13.59 19.09 -28.70
N CYS A 290 13.21 19.49 -27.49
CA CYS A 290 12.26 20.57 -27.26
C CYS A 290 13.01 21.77 -26.68
N ALA A 291 12.70 22.97 -27.15
CA ALA A 291 13.23 24.20 -26.62
C ALA A 291 12.11 25.19 -26.28
N ALA A 292 12.24 25.85 -25.14
CA ALA A 292 11.31 26.86 -24.64
C ALA A 292 12.01 28.21 -24.50
N ARG A 293 11.37 29.29 -24.92
CA ARG A 293 11.87 30.68 -24.83
C ARG A 293 10.79 31.57 -24.21
N GLN A 294 11.15 32.33 -23.17
CA GLN A 294 10.21 33.31 -22.59
C GLN A 294 10.02 34.48 -23.57
N ALA A 295 8.78 34.97 -23.77
CA ALA A 295 8.55 36.04 -24.76
C ALA A 295 9.11 37.40 -24.30
N THR A 296 9.08 37.67 -23.00
CA THR A 296 9.47 38.96 -22.39
C THR A 296 10.94 39.05 -21.97
N ARG A 297 11.71 37.96 -22.05
CA ARG A 297 13.14 37.89 -21.66
C ARG A 297 13.92 36.93 -22.56
N GLU A 298 15.20 37.17 -22.80
CA GLU A 298 16.06 36.28 -23.62
C GLU A 298 16.43 34.92 -22.98
N VAL A 299 15.64 34.44 -22.02
CA VAL A 299 15.86 33.14 -21.36
C VAL A 299 15.36 32.02 -22.27
N LYS A 300 16.22 31.02 -22.50
CA LYS A 300 15.92 29.81 -23.28
C LYS A 300 16.39 28.56 -22.56
N GLU A 301 15.52 27.55 -22.46
CA GLU A 301 15.87 26.20 -22.01
C GLU A 301 15.69 25.17 -23.14
N MET A 302 16.32 24.00 -23.02
CA MET A 302 16.22 22.89 -23.98
C MET A 302 16.40 21.53 -23.30
N LYS A 303 15.59 20.54 -23.70
CA LYS A 303 15.76 19.11 -23.35
C LYS A 303 15.86 18.27 -24.62
N ARG A 304 16.44 17.06 -24.52
CA ARG A 304 16.64 16.10 -25.62
C ARG A 304 16.32 14.67 -25.17
N VAL A 305 15.73 13.88 -26.06
CA VAL A 305 15.64 12.41 -25.97
C VAL A 305 16.14 11.78 -27.28
N THR A 306 16.81 10.63 -27.20
CA THR A 306 17.22 9.86 -28.39
C THR A 306 16.24 8.72 -28.62
N ILE A 307 15.73 8.57 -29.85
CA ILE A 307 14.77 7.53 -30.24
C ILE A 307 15.39 6.64 -31.32
N SER A 308 15.10 5.34 -31.25
CA SER A 308 15.59 4.33 -32.20
C SER A 308 14.46 3.54 -32.83
N VAL A 309 14.54 3.31 -34.15
CA VAL A 309 13.52 2.61 -34.93
C VAL A 309 14.16 1.46 -35.71
N HIS A 310 13.68 0.24 -35.48
CA HIS A 310 14.19 -0.98 -36.11
C HIS A 310 13.21 -1.56 -37.14
N GLU A 311 13.71 -2.16 -38.22
CA GLU A 311 12.86 -2.83 -39.23
C GLU A 311 12.15 -4.08 -38.68
N LYS A 312 12.77 -4.74 -37.69
CA LYS A 312 12.31 -5.98 -37.06
C LYS A 312 12.67 -5.96 -35.58
N GLY A 313 11.94 -6.73 -34.80
CA GLY A 313 12.33 -7.04 -33.44
C GLY A 313 13.62 -7.85 -33.34
N PHE A 314 14.17 -7.88 -32.13
CA PHE A 314 15.40 -8.57 -31.77
C PHE A 314 15.27 -9.21 -30.38
N ILE A 315 16.08 -10.24 -30.14
CA ILE A 315 16.37 -10.78 -28.81
C ILE A 315 17.89 -10.91 -28.64
N GLU A 316 18.40 -10.66 -27.44
CA GLU A 316 19.77 -10.96 -27.02
C GLU A 316 19.75 -11.52 -25.60
N ILE A 317 20.50 -12.61 -25.35
CA ILE A 317 20.49 -13.33 -24.06
C ILE A 317 21.91 -13.30 -23.48
N LYS A 318 22.05 -12.81 -22.25
CA LYS A 318 23.32 -12.61 -21.52
C LYS A 318 23.24 -13.30 -20.15
N PRO A 319 23.67 -14.57 -20.03
CA PRO A 319 23.75 -15.27 -18.75
C PRO A 319 24.93 -14.76 -17.91
N THR A 320 24.80 -14.79 -16.58
CA THR A 320 25.88 -14.39 -15.64
C THR A 320 26.73 -15.57 -15.15
N PHE A 321 26.55 -16.76 -15.73
CA PHE A 321 27.10 -18.04 -15.29
C PHE A 321 27.60 -18.85 -16.50
N SER A 322 28.35 -19.92 -16.24
CA SER A 322 29.01 -20.71 -17.27
C SER A 322 28.12 -21.79 -17.88
N GLN A 323 28.67 -22.60 -18.78
CA GLN A 323 27.93 -23.67 -19.45
C GLN A 323 27.80 -24.96 -18.63
N LEU A 324 28.57 -25.09 -17.53
CA LEU A 324 28.58 -26.22 -16.61
C LEU A 324 28.72 -25.71 -15.17
N GLU A 325 27.66 -25.83 -14.38
CA GLU A 325 27.58 -25.28 -13.01
C GLU A 325 27.44 -26.41 -11.98
N ALA A 326 28.02 -26.20 -10.80
CA ALA A 326 28.03 -27.15 -9.69
C ALA A 326 27.44 -26.54 -8.41
N VAL A 327 26.65 -27.33 -7.68
CA VAL A 327 25.91 -26.90 -6.48
C VAL A 327 25.90 -28.02 -5.44
N ASN A 328 26.15 -27.70 -4.17
CA ASN A 328 26.16 -28.70 -3.09
C ASN A 328 24.74 -29.08 -2.66
N LEU A 329 24.55 -30.30 -2.15
CA LEU A 329 23.29 -30.72 -1.54
C LEU A 329 22.80 -29.72 -0.49
N HIS A 330 21.51 -29.37 -0.56
CA HIS A 330 20.83 -28.37 0.28
C HIS A 330 21.28 -26.90 0.12
N GLU A 331 22.24 -26.59 -0.76
CA GLU A 331 22.60 -25.21 -1.11
C GLU A 331 21.42 -24.50 -1.83
N VAL A 332 21.35 -23.17 -1.69
CA VAL A 332 20.40 -22.32 -2.45
C VAL A 332 21.18 -21.58 -3.53
N LYS A 333 20.86 -21.84 -4.80
CA LYS A 333 21.57 -21.25 -5.96
C LYS A 333 20.65 -20.35 -6.78
N HIS A 334 21.23 -19.29 -7.33
CA HIS A 334 20.55 -18.34 -8.21
C HIS A 334 21.27 -18.26 -9.55
N PHE A 335 20.57 -18.54 -10.63
CA PHE A 335 21.05 -18.38 -12.01
C PHE A 335 20.32 -17.18 -12.63
N VAL A 336 21.07 -16.14 -13.00
CA VAL A 336 20.52 -14.89 -13.51
C VAL A 336 20.85 -14.74 -14.99
N VAL A 337 19.84 -14.42 -15.79
CA VAL A 337 19.99 -14.18 -17.23
C VAL A 337 19.34 -12.85 -17.58
N GLU A 338 20.12 -11.94 -18.14
CA GLU A 338 19.59 -10.70 -18.69
C GLU A 338 19.21 -10.91 -20.16
N VAL A 339 18.02 -10.43 -20.53
CA VAL A 339 17.46 -10.55 -21.89
C VAL A 339 17.11 -9.16 -22.39
N GLN A 340 17.72 -8.74 -23.50
CA GLN A 340 17.40 -7.49 -24.17
C GLN A 340 16.55 -7.81 -25.40
N ALA A 341 15.33 -7.30 -25.46
CA ALA A 341 14.39 -7.65 -26.52
C ALA A 341 13.32 -6.59 -26.76
N TYR A 342 12.94 -6.45 -28.03
CA TYR A 342 11.78 -5.69 -28.49
C TYR A 342 11.23 -6.35 -29.76
N PRO A 343 9.90 -6.51 -29.97
CA PRO A 343 8.81 -6.34 -29.00
C PRO A 343 8.96 -7.26 -27.76
N PRO A 344 8.13 -7.07 -26.71
CA PRO A 344 8.23 -7.80 -25.46
C PRO A 344 8.31 -9.34 -25.63
N PRO A 345 9.33 -10.01 -25.05
CA PRO A 345 9.51 -11.44 -25.19
C PRO A 345 8.63 -12.21 -24.20
N ARG A 346 8.20 -13.40 -24.61
CA ARG A 346 7.82 -14.49 -23.71
C ARG A 346 9.09 -15.24 -23.32
N ILE A 347 9.37 -15.33 -22.02
CA ILE A 347 10.53 -16.03 -21.47
C ILE A 347 10.03 -17.26 -20.72
N SER A 348 10.68 -18.41 -20.91
CA SER A 348 10.34 -19.68 -20.27
C SER A 348 11.59 -20.50 -19.97
N TRP A 349 11.50 -21.39 -18.99
CA TRP A 349 12.57 -22.30 -18.59
C TRP A 349 12.18 -23.76 -18.77
N LEU A 350 13.12 -24.55 -19.29
CA LEU A 350 13.00 -25.98 -19.53
C LEU A 350 14.08 -26.73 -18.73
N LYS A 351 13.72 -27.86 -18.12
CA LYS A 351 14.66 -28.85 -17.55
C LYS A 351 14.57 -30.11 -18.40
N ASN A 352 15.68 -30.54 -19.00
CA ASN A 352 15.75 -31.70 -19.90
C ASN A 352 14.70 -31.66 -21.03
N ASN A 353 14.51 -30.48 -21.64
CA ASN A 353 13.50 -30.16 -22.67
C ASN A 353 12.01 -30.28 -22.24
N LEU A 354 11.73 -30.42 -20.95
CA LEU A 354 10.38 -30.33 -20.38
C LEU A 354 10.19 -28.97 -19.71
N THR A 355 9.01 -28.37 -19.85
CA THR A 355 8.63 -27.14 -19.12
C THR A 355 8.63 -27.38 -17.62
N LEU A 356 9.24 -26.48 -16.85
CA LEU A 356 9.10 -26.49 -15.39
C LEU A 356 7.62 -26.32 -15.02
N ILE A 357 7.12 -27.17 -14.11
CA ILE A 357 5.73 -27.14 -13.64
C ILE A 357 5.74 -26.51 -12.25
N GLU A 358 5.27 -25.27 -12.15
CA GLU A 358 5.40 -24.40 -10.97
C GLU A 358 4.67 -24.88 -9.70
N ASN A 359 3.91 -25.99 -9.77
CA ASN A 359 2.99 -26.44 -8.74
C ASN A 359 3.57 -27.40 -7.66
N LEU A 360 4.79 -27.92 -7.78
CA LEU A 360 5.24 -29.04 -6.91
C LEU A 360 6.71 -29.10 -6.47
N THR A 361 7.64 -28.26 -6.96
CA THR A 361 9.09 -28.49 -6.76
C THR A 361 9.87 -27.26 -6.28
N GLU A 362 10.99 -27.51 -5.60
CA GLU A 362 11.93 -26.55 -5.01
C GLU A 362 12.72 -25.64 -6.00
N ILE A 363 12.19 -25.46 -7.21
CA ILE A 363 12.76 -24.60 -8.25
C ILE A 363 11.74 -23.53 -8.60
N THR A 364 12.09 -22.26 -8.40
CA THR A 364 11.23 -21.13 -8.79
C THR A 364 11.84 -20.30 -9.91
N THR A 365 10.99 -19.75 -10.76
CA THR A 365 11.36 -18.89 -11.89
C THR A 365 10.70 -17.53 -11.78
N ASP A 366 11.51 -16.48 -11.94
CA ASP A 366 11.09 -15.09 -11.92
C ASP A 366 11.50 -14.40 -13.25
N VAL A 367 10.74 -13.39 -13.67
CA VAL A 367 10.96 -12.59 -14.89
C VAL A 367 10.63 -11.13 -14.60
N GLU A 368 11.67 -10.37 -14.23
CA GLU A 368 11.60 -8.96 -13.88
C GLU A 368 11.80 -8.07 -15.13
N LYS A 369 10.93 -7.07 -15.36
CA LYS A 369 11.17 -6.04 -16.37
C LYS A 369 11.86 -4.84 -15.72
N ILE A 370 13.12 -4.60 -16.08
CA ILE A 370 13.96 -3.53 -15.48
C ILE A 370 13.84 -2.23 -16.28
N GLN A 371 13.82 -2.33 -17.61
CA GLN A 371 13.72 -1.18 -18.52
C GLN A 371 12.81 -1.54 -19.70
N GLU A 372 12.47 -0.58 -20.55
CA GLU A 372 11.58 -0.74 -21.70
C GLU A 372 11.85 -2.02 -22.52
N ILE A 373 13.13 -2.28 -22.84
CA ILE A 373 13.62 -3.42 -23.61
C ILE A 373 14.45 -4.43 -22.79
N ARG A 374 14.65 -4.23 -21.48
CA ARG A 374 15.58 -5.02 -20.66
C ARG A 374 14.83 -5.80 -19.58
N TYR A 375 14.94 -7.11 -19.68
CA TYR A 375 14.33 -8.11 -18.82
C TYR A 375 15.44 -8.87 -18.08
N ARG A 376 15.13 -9.38 -16.90
CA ARG A 376 16.02 -10.24 -16.11
C ARG A 376 15.22 -11.43 -15.62
N SER A 377 15.56 -12.61 -16.10
CA SER A 377 15.00 -13.84 -15.54
C SER A 377 15.94 -14.42 -14.49
N LYS A 378 15.36 -14.93 -13.41
CA LYS A 378 16.06 -15.56 -12.30
C LYS A 378 15.51 -16.98 -12.12
N LEU A 379 16.36 -17.98 -12.23
CA LEU A 379 16.06 -19.36 -11.86
C LEU A 379 16.68 -19.61 -10.49
N LYS A 380 15.86 -19.92 -9.48
CA LYS A 380 16.27 -20.13 -8.10
C LYS A 380 16.05 -21.59 -7.70
N LEU A 381 17.12 -22.26 -7.29
CA LEU A 381 17.11 -23.62 -6.76
C LEU A 381 17.16 -23.55 -5.22
N ILE A 382 16.15 -24.10 -4.54
CA ILE A 382 15.92 -23.92 -3.09
C ILE A 382 16.15 -25.24 -2.35
N ARG A 383 17.40 -25.49 -1.91
CA ARG A 383 17.90 -26.79 -1.41
C ARG A 383 18.09 -27.79 -2.55
N ALA A 384 19.20 -27.66 -3.29
CA ALA A 384 19.53 -28.57 -4.36
C ALA A 384 19.55 -30.05 -3.93
N LYS A 385 18.89 -30.91 -4.71
CA LYS A 385 18.93 -32.37 -4.57
C LYS A 385 19.68 -33.02 -5.74
N GLU A 386 19.97 -34.31 -5.63
CA GLU A 386 20.53 -35.09 -6.74
C GLU A 386 19.57 -35.13 -7.95
N GLU A 387 18.26 -35.21 -7.72
CA GLU A 387 17.21 -35.13 -8.77
C GLU A 387 17.15 -33.77 -9.51
N ASP A 388 17.91 -32.76 -9.06
CA ASP A 388 18.02 -31.46 -9.72
C ASP A 388 19.10 -31.38 -10.80
N SER A 389 19.98 -32.38 -10.89
CA SER A 389 20.96 -32.47 -11.98
C SER A 389 20.30 -32.58 -13.36
N GLY A 390 20.90 -31.98 -14.38
CA GLY A 390 20.42 -32.03 -15.77
C GLY A 390 20.69 -30.76 -16.57
N HIS A 391 20.14 -30.70 -17.78
CA HIS A 391 20.29 -29.56 -18.68
C HIS A 391 19.14 -28.56 -18.53
N TYR A 392 19.47 -27.33 -18.16
CA TYR A 392 18.53 -26.23 -18.00
C TYR A 392 18.64 -25.29 -19.20
N THR A 393 17.52 -25.00 -19.84
CA THR A 393 17.43 -24.13 -21.03
C THR A 393 16.46 -22.98 -20.79
N ILE A 394 16.94 -21.74 -20.92
CA ILE A 394 16.07 -20.58 -21.07
C ILE A 394 15.70 -20.42 -22.55
N VAL A 395 14.43 -20.15 -22.84
CA VAL A 395 13.92 -19.83 -24.18
C VAL A 395 13.21 -18.48 -24.12
N ALA A 396 13.63 -17.54 -24.95
CA ALA A 396 13.00 -16.24 -25.14
C ALA A 396 12.50 -16.11 -26.59
N GLN A 397 11.23 -15.74 -26.75
CA GLN A 397 10.54 -15.63 -28.04
C GLN A 397 9.73 -14.33 -28.11
N ASN A 398 9.83 -13.59 -29.21
CA ASN A 398 8.90 -12.53 -29.56
C ASN A 398 8.28 -12.82 -30.94
N GLU A 399 7.72 -11.81 -31.61
CA GLU A 399 7.06 -11.99 -32.91
C GLU A 399 8.03 -12.16 -34.09
N ASP A 400 9.28 -11.73 -33.95
CA ASP A 400 10.27 -11.66 -35.04
C ASP A 400 11.50 -12.59 -34.85
N ASP A 401 11.85 -12.94 -33.60
CA ASP A 401 13.07 -13.66 -33.22
C ASP A 401 12.81 -14.67 -32.08
N VAL A 402 13.62 -15.73 -32.03
CA VAL A 402 13.58 -16.79 -30.99
C VAL A 402 15.00 -17.21 -30.66
N LYS A 403 15.38 -17.11 -29.38
CA LYS A 403 16.70 -17.50 -28.89
C LYS A 403 16.61 -18.31 -27.62
N SER A 404 17.60 -19.19 -27.42
CA SER A 404 17.70 -20.05 -26.26
C SER A 404 19.14 -20.21 -25.81
N TYR A 405 19.36 -20.41 -24.52
CA TYR A 405 20.66 -20.71 -23.93
C TYR A 405 20.53 -21.89 -22.97
N THR A 406 21.46 -22.85 -23.05
CA THR A 406 21.45 -24.10 -22.29
C THR A 406 22.73 -24.25 -21.48
N PHE A 407 22.59 -24.63 -20.22
CA PHE A 407 23.69 -25.01 -19.33
C PHE A 407 23.40 -26.36 -18.66
N GLU A 408 24.45 -27.04 -18.19
CA GLU A 408 24.37 -28.28 -17.42
C GLU A 408 24.57 -27.99 -15.94
N LEU A 409 23.73 -28.58 -15.09
CA LEU A 409 23.81 -28.50 -13.64
C LEU A 409 24.16 -29.88 -13.07
N LEU A 410 25.19 -29.92 -12.21
CA LEU A 410 25.60 -31.12 -11.48
C LEU A 410 25.51 -30.89 -9.97
N THR A 411 24.75 -31.75 -9.29
CA THR A 411 24.66 -31.71 -7.82
C THR A 411 25.84 -32.46 -7.20
N GLN A 412 26.51 -31.80 -6.27
CA GLN A 412 27.71 -32.30 -5.59
C GLN A 412 27.36 -32.98 -4.27
N VAL A 413 27.93 -34.16 -4.05
CA VAL A 413 27.60 -35.08 -2.93
C VAL A 413 28.88 -35.48 -2.19
N PRO A 414 28.99 -35.24 -0.87
CA PRO A 414 30.15 -35.65 -0.09
C PRO A 414 30.25 -37.17 0.00
N SER A 415 31.46 -37.69 0.22
CA SER A 415 31.67 -39.14 0.36
C SER A 415 30.95 -39.69 1.59
N SER A 416 30.10 -40.69 1.41
CA SER A 416 29.55 -41.48 2.51
C SER A 416 29.76 -42.97 2.28
N ILE A 417 30.00 -43.71 3.35
CA ILE A 417 30.09 -45.18 3.32
C ILE A 417 28.66 -45.71 3.45
N LEU A 418 28.14 -46.35 2.41
CA LEU A 418 26.82 -47.00 2.47
C LEU A 418 26.90 -48.24 3.38
N ASP A 419 27.88 -49.11 3.13
CA ASP A 419 27.92 -50.47 3.67
C ASP A 419 29.35 -50.90 4.02
N LEU A 420 29.50 -51.71 5.09
CA LEU A 420 30.78 -52.27 5.55
C LEU A 420 30.57 -53.64 6.24
N VAL A 421 30.83 -54.73 5.51
CA VAL A 421 30.44 -56.11 5.91
C VAL A 421 31.65 -57.05 5.92
N ASP A 422 31.70 -57.99 6.88
CA ASP A 422 32.51 -59.22 6.78
C ASP A 422 31.72 -60.27 5.98
N ASP A 423 32.04 -60.42 4.70
CA ASP A 423 31.48 -61.45 3.83
C ASP A 423 32.10 -62.81 4.18
N HIS A 424 31.58 -63.38 5.27
CA HIS A 424 32.09 -64.58 5.92
C HIS A 424 31.75 -65.85 5.12
N HIS A 425 32.42 -66.06 3.99
CA HIS A 425 32.31 -67.27 3.18
C HIS A 425 32.83 -68.49 3.95
N GLY A 426 31.90 -69.21 4.60
CA GLY A 426 32.18 -70.37 5.43
C GLY A 426 32.70 -71.60 4.67
N SER A 427 33.98 -71.59 4.28
CA SER A 427 34.83 -72.76 4.02
C SER A 427 36.28 -72.35 3.71
N THR A 428 37.18 -72.40 4.70
CA THR A 428 38.66 -72.42 4.55
C THR A 428 39.37 -71.26 3.81
N GLY A 429 38.65 -70.28 3.23
CA GLY A 429 39.18 -69.26 2.33
C GLY A 429 39.24 -67.83 2.89
N GLY A 430 39.81 -67.64 4.08
CA GLY A 430 40.02 -66.31 4.67
C GLY A 430 38.76 -65.64 5.25
N GLN A 431 38.89 -64.34 5.57
CA GLN A 431 37.80 -63.41 5.91
C GLN A 431 37.88 -62.20 4.98
N THR A 432 36.75 -61.66 4.52
CA THR A 432 36.73 -60.60 3.49
C THR A 432 35.87 -59.45 3.95
N VAL A 433 36.45 -58.26 4.07
CA VAL A 433 35.70 -57.05 4.39
C VAL A 433 35.42 -56.27 3.11
N ARG A 434 34.14 -55.99 2.87
CA ARG A 434 33.64 -55.27 1.69
C ARG A 434 33.09 -53.91 2.13
N CYS A 435 33.60 -52.82 1.55
CA CYS A 435 33.20 -51.45 1.83
C CYS A 435 32.58 -50.84 0.57
N THR A 436 31.34 -50.36 0.63
CA THR A 436 30.68 -49.66 -0.47
C THR A 436 30.54 -48.19 -0.09
N ALA A 437 31.01 -47.28 -0.94
CA ALA A 437 30.94 -45.84 -0.74
C ALA A 437 30.30 -45.12 -1.94
N GLU A 438 29.68 -43.99 -1.66
CA GLU A 438 28.96 -43.15 -2.62
C GLU A 438 29.41 -41.69 -2.51
N GLY A 439 29.45 -40.96 -3.62
CA GLY A 439 29.81 -39.55 -3.67
C GLY A 439 30.00 -39.03 -5.09
N THR A 440 29.84 -37.71 -5.24
CA THR A 440 29.94 -37.00 -6.53
C THR A 440 30.79 -35.74 -6.35
N PRO A 441 32.04 -35.70 -6.84
CA PRO A 441 32.73 -36.74 -7.62
C PRO A 441 33.03 -38.04 -6.83
N LEU A 442 33.34 -39.11 -7.56
CA LEU A 442 33.58 -40.46 -7.02
C LEU A 442 34.62 -40.45 -5.88
N PRO A 443 34.33 -41.09 -4.73
CA PRO A 443 35.26 -41.12 -3.61
C PRO A 443 36.40 -42.13 -3.82
N ASP A 444 37.53 -41.86 -3.17
CA ASP A 444 38.69 -42.74 -3.06
C ASP A 444 38.58 -43.57 -1.76
N ILE A 445 38.94 -44.86 -1.80
CA ILE A 445 38.85 -45.78 -0.65
C ILE A 445 40.25 -46.17 -0.16
N GLU A 446 40.56 -45.79 1.09
CA GLU A 446 41.76 -46.21 1.80
C GLU A 446 41.43 -47.17 2.94
N TRP A 447 42.22 -48.24 3.05
CA TRP A 447 42.08 -49.26 4.09
C TRP A 447 43.12 -49.08 5.20
N MET A 448 42.67 -49.16 6.45
CA MET A 448 43.51 -49.03 7.65
C MET A 448 43.28 -50.21 8.60
N ILE A 449 44.33 -50.67 9.28
CA ILE A 449 44.23 -51.70 10.32
C ILE A 449 44.89 -51.28 11.63
N CYS A 450 44.31 -51.73 12.75
CA CYS A 450 44.85 -51.58 14.09
C CYS A 450 44.81 -52.93 14.83
N LYS A 451 45.97 -53.32 15.39
CA LYS A 451 46.17 -54.64 16.03
C LYS A 451 46.00 -54.60 17.55
N ASP A 452 46.30 -53.48 18.20
CA ASP A 452 46.13 -53.32 19.66
C ASP A 452 44.81 -52.62 19.95
N ILE A 453 43.74 -53.40 20.16
CA ILE A 453 42.38 -52.90 20.45
C ILE A 453 42.34 -51.90 21.61
N LYS A 454 43.28 -51.97 22.57
CA LYS A 454 43.34 -51.02 23.70
C LYS A 454 43.89 -49.65 23.32
N LYS A 455 44.50 -49.52 22.14
CA LYS A 455 45.08 -48.26 21.62
C LYS A 455 44.42 -47.75 20.34
N CYS A 456 43.55 -48.51 19.67
CA CYS A 456 42.88 -48.07 18.43
C CYS A 456 42.02 -46.79 18.57
N ASN A 457 41.72 -46.33 19.79
CA ASN A 457 41.10 -45.02 20.02
C ASN A 457 42.06 -43.84 19.73
N ASN A 458 43.37 -44.06 19.69
CA ASN A 458 44.36 -43.07 19.25
C ASN A 458 44.63 -43.25 17.75
N GLU A 459 44.52 -42.18 16.96
CA GLU A 459 44.74 -42.21 15.51
C GLU A 459 46.13 -42.74 15.12
N THR A 460 47.15 -42.44 15.92
CA THR A 460 48.54 -42.91 15.75
C THR A 460 48.73 -44.43 15.90
N SER A 461 47.70 -45.18 16.28
CA SER A 461 47.72 -46.65 16.37
C SER A 461 47.24 -47.35 15.10
N TRP A 462 46.72 -46.61 14.12
CA TRP A 462 46.26 -47.15 12.85
C TRP A 462 47.37 -47.16 11.81
N THR A 463 47.39 -48.20 10.98
CA THR A 463 48.36 -48.37 9.89
C THR A 463 47.64 -48.54 8.57
N ILE A 464 48.02 -47.73 7.56
CA ILE A 464 47.44 -47.78 6.21
C ILE A 464 47.94 -49.06 5.51
N LEU A 465 47.03 -49.77 4.85
CA LEU A 465 47.34 -50.93 4.02
C LEU A 465 47.81 -50.47 2.63
N ALA A 466 49.13 -50.41 2.44
CA ALA A 466 49.72 -50.33 1.11
C ALA A 466 49.58 -51.69 0.39
N ASN A 467 49.23 -51.65 -0.90
CA ASN A 467 49.05 -52.86 -1.72
C ASN A 467 50.32 -53.75 -1.70
N ASN A 468 50.12 -55.07 -1.59
CA ASN A 468 51.15 -56.13 -1.47
C ASN A 468 51.83 -56.30 -0.09
N VAL A 469 51.04 -56.37 0.99
CA VAL A 469 51.43 -57.15 2.18
C VAL A 469 51.03 -58.61 1.95
N SER A 470 51.95 -59.57 2.09
CA SER A 470 51.83 -60.94 1.53
C SER A 470 50.61 -61.79 1.94
N ASN A 471 49.82 -61.35 2.92
CA ASN A 471 48.68 -62.09 3.49
C ASN A 471 47.36 -61.31 3.36
N ILE A 472 47.37 -60.14 2.70
CA ILE A 472 46.23 -59.22 2.56
C ILE A 472 46.18 -58.71 1.11
N ILE A 473 45.03 -58.86 0.46
CA ILE A 473 44.78 -58.36 -0.91
C ILE A 473 43.71 -57.28 -0.84
N THR A 474 43.95 -56.17 -1.53
CA THR A 474 43.09 -54.99 -1.60
C THR A 474 42.68 -54.74 -3.06
N GLU A 475 41.38 -54.67 -3.32
CA GLU A 475 40.80 -54.43 -4.64
C GLU A 475 39.79 -53.28 -4.56
N ILE A 476 39.67 -52.48 -5.63
CA ILE A 476 38.72 -51.36 -5.72
C ILE A 476 38.07 -51.39 -7.10
N HIS A 477 36.74 -51.45 -7.13
CA HIS A 477 35.94 -51.53 -8.34
C HIS A 477 34.90 -50.40 -8.35
N PRO A 478 34.88 -49.49 -9.34
CA PRO A 478 33.75 -48.58 -9.54
C PRO A 478 32.53 -49.41 -9.97
N ARG A 479 31.37 -49.18 -9.35
CA ARG A 479 30.14 -49.96 -9.61
C ARG A 479 29.18 -49.17 -10.50
N ASP A 480 28.87 -47.93 -10.12
CA ASP A 480 28.06 -46.99 -10.90
C ASP A 480 28.79 -45.64 -11.07
N ARG A 481 28.11 -44.62 -11.61
CA ARG A 481 28.69 -43.27 -11.80
C ARG A 481 29.09 -42.59 -10.48
N ASN A 482 28.37 -42.88 -9.39
CA ASN A 482 28.51 -42.21 -8.10
C ASN A 482 28.97 -43.20 -7.00
N THR A 483 29.15 -44.50 -7.30
CA THR A 483 29.40 -45.56 -6.31
C THR A 483 30.67 -46.35 -6.61
N VAL A 484 31.39 -46.71 -5.54
CA VAL A 484 32.64 -47.48 -5.58
C VAL A 484 32.66 -48.53 -4.48
N GLU A 485 33.24 -49.68 -4.79
CA GLU A 485 33.28 -50.85 -3.92
C GLU A 485 34.73 -51.30 -3.70
N GLY A 486 35.21 -51.15 -2.48
CA GLY A 486 36.49 -51.67 -2.02
C GLY A 486 36.33 -53.03 -1.36
N LEU A 487 37.26 -53.95 -1.60
CA LEU A 487 37.39 -55.22 -0.90
C LEU A 487 38.77 -55.33 -0.26
N VAL A 488 38.83 -55.93 0.93
CA VAL A 488 40.07 -56.36 1.57
C VAL A 488 39.93 -57.78 2.12
N THR A 489 40.76 -58.70 1.62
CA THR A 489 40.75 -60.12 2.02
C THR A 489 41.90 -60.42 2.98
N PHE A 490 41.63 -61.14 4.08
CA PHE A 490 42.61 -61.58 5.06
C PHE A 490 42.76 -63.11 5.03
N ALA A 491 43.97 -63.62 4.74
CA ALA A 491 44.19 -65.06 4.58
C ALA A 491 43.92 -65.88 5.86
N LYS A 492 44.20 -65.31 7.04
CA LYS A 492 43.91 -65.92 8.36
C LYS A 492 43.88 -64.84 9.45
N VAL A 493 42.90 -64.91 10.35
CA VAL A 493 42.77 -63.99 11.49
C VAL A 493 42.87 -64.81 12.78
N GLU A 494 43.99 -64.67 13.50
CA GLU A 494 44.30 -65.43 14.72
C GLU A 494 44.00 -64.65 16.01
N GLU A 495 44.08 -63.32 15.93
CA GLU A 495 43.74 -62.38 17.01
C GLU A 495 42.64 -61.42 16.54
N THR A 496 41.91 -60.80 17.47
CA THR A 496 40.87 -59.82 17.16
C THR A 496 41.47 -58.53 16.59
N ILE A 497 41.17 -58.17 15.35
CA ILE A 497 41.75 -57.01 14.63
C ILE A 497 40.65 -56.00 14.29
N ALA A 498 40.95 -54.70 14.39
CA ALA A 498 40.09 -53.65 13.89
C ALA A 498 40.53 -53.24 12.47
N VAL A 499 39.58 -53.24 11.54
CA VAL A 499 39.71 -52.79 10.15
C VAL A 499 38.89 -51.52 10.00
N ARG A 500 39.41 -50.50 9.32
CA ARG A 500 38.70 -49.25 9.03
C ARG A 500 38.76 -48.97 7.54
N CYS A 501 37.60 -48.71 6.95
CA CYS A 501 37.46 -48.13 5.62
C CYS A 501 37.37 -46.61 5.78
N LEU A 502 38.17 -45.87 5.01
CA LEU A 502 38.12 -44.42 4.87
C LEU A 502 37.73 -44.12 3.42
N ALA A 503 36.54 -43.54 3.22
CA ALA A 503 36.11 -43.04 1.92
C ALA A 503 36.25 -41.51 1.93
N LYS A 504 36.94 -40.95 0.93
CA LYS A 504 37.22 -39.51 0.84
C LYS A 504 36.90 -38.94 -0.54
N ASN A 505 36.34 -37.73 -0.57
CA ASN A 505 36.07 -36.94 -1.77
C ASN A 505 36.57 -35.49 -1.52
N LEU A 506 36.60 -34.65 -2.55
CA LEU A 506 36.95 -33.22 -2.48
C LEU A 506 36.09 -32.40 -1.49
N LEU A 507 34.97 -32.97 -1.02
CA LEU A 507 33.95 -32.32 -0.19
C LEU A 507 33.85 -32.88 1.24
N GLY A 508 34.61 -33.94 1.57
CA GLY A 508 34.54 -34.59 2.88
C GLY A 508 35.20 -35.96 2.92
N ALA A 509 35.23 -36.57 4.11
CA ALA A 509 35.67 -37.95 4.28
C ALA A 509 34.87 -38.62 5.42
N GLU A 510 34.33 -39.81 5.16
CA GLU A 510 33.72 -40.67 6.18
C GLU A 510 34.64 -41.87 6.45
N ASN A 511 34.74 -42.29 7.71
CA ASN A 511 35.36 -43.57 8.03
C ASN A 511 34.45 -44.42 8.93
N ARG A 512 34.46 -45.74 8.69
CA ARG A 512 33.77 -46.74 9.52
C ARG A 512 34.72 -47.86 9.87
N GLU A 513 34.61 -48.36 11.10
CA GLU A 513 35.43 -49.45 11.60
C GLU A 513 34.62 -50.72 11.88
N LEU A 514 35.17 -51.85 11.48
CA LEU A 514 34.65 -53.20 11.71
C LEU A 514 35.68 -53.99 12.50
N LYS A 515 35.24 -54.71 13.53
CA LYS A 515 36.11 -55.50 14.41
C LYS A 515 35.94 -56.98 14.07
N LEU A 516 36.96 -57.55 13.42
CA LEU A 516 37.01 -58.98 13.09
C LEU A 516 37.29 -59.76 14.38
N VAL A 517 36.32 -60.60 14.78
CA VAL A 517 36.36 -61.32 16.07
C VAL A 517 36.80 -62.77 15.86
N ALA A 518 37.95 -63.13 16.44
CA ALA A 518 38.37 -64.52 16.54
C ALA A 518 37.34 -65.33 17.37
N PRO A 519 36.84 -66.48 16.87
CA PRO A 519 35.64 -67.14 17.40
C PRO A 519 35.89 -67.75 18.78
N THR A 520 35.47 -67.03 19.82
CA THR A 520 35.51 -67.46 21.23
C THR A 520 34.22 -67.07 21.93
N LEU A 521 33.66 -67.99 22.74
CA LEU A 521 32.38 -67.79 23.42
C LEU A 521 32.45 -66.60 24.39
N ARG A 522 31.39 -65.79 24.42
CA ARG A 522 31.10 -64.83 25.50
C ARG A 522 29.77 -65.16 26.15
N SER A 523 29.67 -64.88 27.44
CA SER A 523 28.62 -65.38 28.32
C SER A 523 27.51 -64.36 28.61
N GLU A 524 26.40 -64.88 29.14
CA GLU A 524 25.15 -64.25 29.61
C GLU A 524 25.30 -62.87 30.29
N LEU A 525 26.44 -62.59 30.93
CA LEU A 525 26.66 -61.42 31.79
C LEU A 525 26.44 -60.06 31.08
N THR A 526 26.62 -60.00 29.75
CA THR A 526 26.42 -58.77 28.97
C THR A 526 24.94 -58.40 28.81
N VAL A 527 24.03 -59.38 28.79
CA VAL A 527 22.59 -59.15 28.61
C VAL A 527 21.98 -58.47 29.83
N ALA A 528 22.37 -58.92 31.04
CA ALA A 528 21.89 -58.36 32.30
C ALA A 528 22.24 -56.86 32.47
N ALA A 529 23.44 -56.46 32.03
CA ALA A 529 23.87 -55.06 32.10
C ALA A 529 23.09 -54.15 31.13
N ALA A 530 22.82 -54.62 29.91
CA ALA A 530 22.10 -53.84 28.89
C ALA A 530 20.65 -53.52 29.30
N VAL A 531 19.95 -54.49 29.90
CA VAL A 531 18.56 -54.31 30.39
C VAL A 531 18.48 -53.23 31.49
N LEU A 532 19.49 -53.18 32.37
CA LEU A 532 19.53 -52.22 33.48
C LEU A 532 19.74 -50.77 32.98
N VAL A 533 20.58 -50.58 31.96
CA VAL A 533 20.79 -49.26 31.32
C VAL A 533 19.55 -48.79 30.56
N LEU A 534 18.87 -49.70 29.83
CA LEU A 534 17.63 -49.38 29.11
C LEU A 534 16.52 -48.87 30.05
N LEU A 535 16.36 -49.45 31.24
CA LEU A 535 15.38 -48.99 32.24
C LEU A 535 15.60 -47.54 32.68
N VAL A 536 16.85 -47.12 32.88
CA VAL A 536 17.19 -45.74 33.27
C VAL A 536 16.86 -44.76 32.14
N ILE A 537 17.19 -45.11 30.89
CA ILE A 537 16.89 -44.29 29.70
C ILE A 537 15.37 -44.10 29.53
N VAL A 538 14.58 -45.16 29.73
CA VAL A 538 13.11 -45.08 29.66
C VAL A 538 12.56 -44.11 30.71
N ILE A 539 13.03 -44.17 31.97
CA ILE A 539 12.58 -43.26 33.04
C ILE A 539 12.93 -41.80 32.71
N ILE A 540 14.14 -41.52 32.23
CA ILE A 540 14.55 -40.16 31.82
C ILE A 540 13.69 -39.69 30.63
N SER A 541 13.43 -40.55 29.64
CA SER A 541 12.58 -40.20 28.49
C SER A 541 11.15 -39.86 28.89
N LEU A 542 10.59 -40.53 29.92
CA LEU A 542 9.27 -40.24 30.46
C LEU A 542 9.23 -38.88 31.18
N ILE A 543 10.28 -38.55 31.95
CA ILE A 543 10.38 -37.23 32.61
C ILE A 543 10.47 -36.11 31.56
N VAL A 544 11.31 -36.28 30.53
CA VAL A 544 11.43 -35.33 29.41
C VAL A 544 10.10 -35.20 28.64
N LEU A 545 9.42 -36.31 28.37
CA LEU A 545 8.08 -36.31 27.74
C LEU A 545 7.06 -35.54 28.58
N VAL A 546 7.06 -35.69 29.91
CA VAL A 546 6.17 -34.95 30.82
C VAL A 546 6.46 -33.44 30.83
N VAL A 547 7.75 -33.04 30.80
CA VAL A 547 8.14 -31.62 30.68
C VAL A 547 7.67 -31.04 29.34
N ILE A 548 7.91 -31.73 28.23
CA ILE A 548 7.44 -31.33 26.89
C ILE A 548 5.91 -31.30 26.82
N TRP A 549 5.21 -32.21 27.50
CA TRP A 549 3.75 -32.19 27.62
C TRP A 549 3.22 -30.95 28.33
N LYS A 550 3.92 -30.48 29.37
CA LYS A 550 3.56 -29.27 30.13
C LYS A 550 3.86 -27.97 29.39
N GLN A 551 4.82 -27.96 28.45
CA GLN A 551 5.23 -26.76 27.72
C GLN A 551 4.38 -26.42 26.47
N LYS A 552 3.52 -27.31 25.97
CA LYS A 552 2.70 -26.99 24.78
C LYS A 552 1.68 -25.88 25.10
N PRO A 553 1.66 -24.76 24.33
CA PRO A 553 0.78 -23.63 24.59
C PRO A 553 -0.70 -24.02 24.45
N ARG A 554 -1.57 -23.25 25.10
CA ARG A 554 -3.03 -23.43 25.07
C ARG A 554 -3.65 -22.30 24.24
N TYR A 555 -4.65 -22.63 23.43
CA TYR A 555 -5.49 -21.61 22.81
C TYR A 555 -6.45 -21.02 23.86
N GLU A 556 -6.55 -19.69 23.88
CA GLU A 556 -7.48 -18.90 24.69
C GLU A 556 -8.06 -17.78 23.81
N ILE A 557 -9.30 -17.38 24.07
CA ILE A 557 -10.04 -16.37 23.30
C ILE A 557 -9.56 -14.98 23.73
N ARG A 558 -9.44 -14.05 22.77
CA ARG A 558 -8.95 -12.69 23.06
C ARG A 558 -10.07 -11.78 23.55
N TRP A 559 -11.27 -11.93 23.01
CA TRP A 559 -12.45 -11.17 23.43
C TRP A 559 -12.91 -11.58 24.84
N ARG A 560 -13.15 -10.60 25.72
CA ARG A 560 -13.81 -10.83 27.02
C ARG A 560 -14.84 -9.73 27.31
N VAL A 561 -15.95 -10.13 27.92
CA VAL A 561 -17.01 -9.22 28.41
C VAL A 561 -16.76 -8.91 29.89
N ILE A 562 -16.80 -7.64 30.27
CA ILE A 562 -16.69 -7.20 31.66
C ILE A 562 -18.06 -7.32 32.33
N GLU A 563 -18.13 -8.10 33.41
CA GLU A 563 -19.32 -8.32 34.23
C GLU A 563 -19.51 -7.19 35.24
N SER A 564 -18.43 -6.84 35.93
CA SER A 564 -18.40 -5.75 36.92
C SER A 564 -16.98 -5.22 37.12
N ILE A 565 -16.89 -4.03 37.69
CA ILE A 565 -15.65 -3.37 38.10
C ILE A 565 -15.70 -3.28 39.64
N SER A 566 -14.57 -3.51 40.31
CA SER A 566 -14.51 -3.38 41.78
C SER A 566 -14.85 -1.95 42.24
N PRO A 567 -15.36 -1.75 43.47
CA PRO A 567 -15.68 -0.42 43.98
C PRO A 567 -14.50 0.57 43.96
N ASP A 568 -13.28 0.05 44.01
CA ASP A 568 -12.03 0.81 43.97
C ASP A 568 -11.57 1.14 42.54
N GLY A 569 -12.23 0.61 41.49
CA GLY A 569 -11.94 0.88 40.07
C GLY A 569 -10.75 0.10 39.48
N HIS A 570 -9.96 -0.59 40.30
CA HIS A 570 -8.68 -1.19 39.90
C HIS A 570 -8.76 -2.66 39.45
N GLU A 571 -9.89 -3.36 39.68
CA GLU A 571 -10.05 -4.77 39.31
C GLU A 571 -11.29 -4.98 38.43
N TYR A 572 -11.12 -5.74 37.35
CA TYR A 572 -12.14 -5.99 36.32
C TYR A 572 -12.54 -7.46 36.34
N ILE A 573 -13.77 -7.74 36.72
CA ILE A 573 -14.34 -9.09 36.72
C ILE A 573 -14.90 -9.37 35.33
N TYR A 574 -14.41 -10.42 34.67
CA TYR A 574 -14.86 -10.83 33.34
C TYR A 574 -15.85 -11.97 33.45
N VAL A 575 -16.94 -11.91 32.68
CA VAL A 575 -17.89 -13.02 32.55
C VAL A 575 -17.13 -14.25 32.02
N ASP A 576 -17.21 -15.38 32.73
CA ASP A 576 -16.79 -16.67 32.18
C ASP A 576 -17.77 -17.06 31.05
N PRO A 577 -17.33 -17.10 29.77
CA PRO A 577 -18.26 -17.36 28.68
C PRO A 577 -18.81 -18.79 28.68
N MET A 578 -18.28 -19.70 29.51
CA MET A 578 -18.94 -21.00 29.75
C MET A 578 -20.29 -20.87 30.45
N GLN A 579 -20.50 -19.83 31.26
CA GLN A 579 -21.74 -19.60 32.01
C GLN A 579 -22.86 -18.98 31.14
N LEU A 580 -22.50 -18.34 30.03
CA LEU A 580 -23.48 -17.85 29.05
C LEU A 580 -24.28 -19.02 28.44
N PRO A 581 -25.61 -18.90 28.24
CA PRO A 581 -26.38 -19.91 27.53
C PRO A 581 -26.02 -19.94 26.03
N TYR A 582 -26.15 -21.11 25.39
CA TYR A 582 -26.13 -21.21 23.93
C TYR A 582 -27.55 -21.35 23.39
N ASP A 583 -27.93 -20.43 22.50
CA ASP A 583 -29.26 -20.40 21.88
C ASP A 583 -29.32 -21.30 20.63
N SER A 584 -30.19 -22.31 20.70
CA SER A 584 -30.39 -23.28 19.61
C SER A 584 -30.96 -22.69 18.31
N ARG A 585 -31.49 -21.44 18.31
CA ARG A 585 -31.91 -20.73 17.09
C ARG A 585 -30.75 -20.43 16.14
N TRP A 586 -29.50 -20.52 16.62
CA TRP A 586 -28.31 -20.41 15.79
C TRP A 586 -27.89 -21.73 15.14
N GLU A 587 -28.46 -22.88 15.54
CA GLU A 587 -28.11 -24.17 14.92
C GLU A 587 -28.59 -24.23 13.46
N PHE A 588 -27.70 -24.67 12.57
CA PHE A 588 -27.90 -24.79 11.13
C PHE A 588 -27.65 -26.24 10.69
N PRO A 589 -28.50 -26.84 9.83
CA PRO A 589 -28.32 -28.22 9.37
C PRO A 589 -27.02 -28.38 8.58
N ARG A 590 -26.14 -29.29 9.01
CA ARG A 590 -24.82 -29.51 8.40
C ARG A 590 -24.91 -29.89 6.93
N ASP A 591 -25.96 -30.62 6.53
CA ASP A 591 -26.21 -31.02 5.13
C ASP A 591 -26.54 -29.83 4.21
N GLY A 592 -26.90 -28.67 4.78
CA GLY A 592 -27.08 -27.41 4.07
C GLY A 592 -25.79 -26.60 3.91
N LEU A 593 -24.63 -27.10 4.34
CA LEU A 593 -23.34 -26.39 4.30
C LEU A 593 -22.31 -27.15 3.46
N VAL A 594 -21.99 -26.63 2.28
CA VAL A 594 -20.89 -27.14 1.44
C VAL A 594 -19.61 -26.37 1.78
N LEU A 595 -18.54 -27.08 2.14
CA LEU A 595 -17.23 -26.49 2.45
C LEU A 595 -16.37 -26.38 1.18
N GLY A 596 -15.65 -25.27 1.03
CA GLY A 596 -14.74 -24.96 -0.07
C GLY A 596 -13.28 -24.85 0.38
N ARG A 597 -12.53 -23.95 -0.26
CA ARG A 597 -11.09 -23.71 0.02
C ARG A 597 -10.84 -23.24 1.45
N VAL A 598 -9.64 -23.50 1.95
CA VAL A 598 -9.15 -22.92 3.20
C VAL A 598 -8.83 -21.44 2.96
N LEU A 599 -9.33 -20.57 3.85
CA LEU A 599 -9.04 -19.13 3.87
C LEU A 599 -7.86 -18.81 4.80
N GLY A 600 -7.61 -19.67 5.80
CA GLY A 600 -6.44 -19.65 6.67
C GLY A 600 -6.43 -20.83 7.64
N SER A 601 -5.24 -21.21 8.14
CA SER A 601 -5.04 -22.37 9.01
C SER A 601 -4.00 -22.06 10.10
N GLY A 602 -4.46 -21.89 11.34
CA GLY A 602 -3.59 -21.62 12.47
C GLY A 602 -3.10 -22.88 13.18
N ALA A 603 -2.40 -22.73 14.30
CA ALA A 603 -1.93 -23.88 15.09
C ALA A 603 -3.08 -24.79 15.55
N PHE A 604 -4.22 -24.22 15.92
CA PHE A 604 -5.34 -24.90 16.60
C PHE A 604 -6.55 -25.17 15.69
N GLY A 605 -6.82 -24.29 14.72
CA GLY A 605 -8.00 -24.36 13.86
C GLY A 605 -7.71 -24.01 12.41
N LYS A 606 -8.78 -23.93 11.62
CA LYS A 606 -8.78 -23.38 10.27
C LYS A 606 -10.11 -22.68 9.98
N VAL A 607 -10.07 -21.74 9.05
CA VAL A 607 -11.26 -21.07 8.52
C VAL A 607 -11.34 -21.42 7.04
N VAL A 608 -12.52 -21.82 6.59
CA VAL A 608 -12.74 -22.20 5.19
C VAL A 608 -13.88 -21.38 4.60
N GLU A 609 -13.85 -21.19 3.29
CA GLU A 609 -15.01 -20.70 2.55
C GLU A 609 -16.11 -21.76 2.60
N GLY A 610 -17.37 -21.32 2.69
CA GLY A 610 -18.53 -22.20 2.64
C GLY A 610 -19.63 -21.62 1.76
N THR A 611 -20.49 -22.50 1.26
CA THR A 611 -21.75 -22.15 0.61
C THR A 611 -22.88 -22.74 1.45
N ALA A 612 -23.71 -21.87 2.02
CA ALA A 612 -24.82 -22.23 2.88
C ALA A 612 -26.15 -22.10 2.12
N TYR A 613 -26.96 -23.15 2.18
CA TYR A 613 -28.25 -23.26 1.50
C TYR A 613 -29.40 -23.05 2.49
N GLY A 614 -30.32 -22.12 2.18
CA GLY A 614 -31.46 -21.78 3.04
C GLY A 614 -31.09 -21.00 4.33
N LEU A 615 -29.92 -20.37 4.38
CA LEU A 615 -29.46 -19.62 5.57
C LEU A 615 -30.21 -18.29 5.76
N SER A 616 -30.68 -17.67 4.67
CA SER A 616 -31.63 -16.55 4.64
C SER A 616 -32.88 -16.92 3.83
N ARG A 617 -33.97 -16.17 4.03
CA ARG A 617 -35.19 -16.23 3.19
C ARG A 617 -35.01 -15.53 1.84
N SER A 618 -34.13 -14.54 1.76
CA SER A 618 -33.95 -13.69 0.57
C SER A 618 -32.80 -14.13 -0.34
N GLN A 619 -31.71 -14.64 0.25
CA GLN A 619 -30.66 -15.40 -0.43
C GLN A 619 -30.78 -16.88 -0.05
N PRO A 620 -31.33 -17.75 -0.93
CA PRO A 620 -31.40 -19.20 -0.69
C PRO A 620 -30.03 -19.89 -0.82
N VAL A 621 -29.03 -19.21 -1.38
CA VAL A 621 -27.63 -19.63 -1.47
C VAL A 621 -26.76 -18.44 -1.07
N MET A 622 -25.89 -18.61 -0.07
CA MET A 622 -25.06 -17.55 0.50
C MET A 622 -23.61 -18.02 0.69
N LYS A 623 -22.63 -17.18 0.33
CA LYS A 623 -21.22 -17.41 0.68
C LYS A 623 -20.97 -17.02 2.14
N VAL A 624 -20.26 -17.88 2.86
CA VAL A 624 -19.98 -17.75 4.30
C VAL A 624 -18.53 -18.09 4.59
N ALA A 625 -18.01 -17.62 5.72
CA ALA A 625 -16.77 -18.13 6.30
C ALA A 625 -17.13 -19.12 7.43
N VAL A 626 -16.40 -20.23 7.52
CA VAL A 626 -16.68 -21.31 8.48
C VAL A 626 -15.45 -21.56 9.34
N LYS A 627 -15.49 -21.16 10.61
CA LYS A 627 -14.43 -21.47 11.58
C LYS A 627 -14.62 -22.89 12.12
N MET A 628 -13.54 -23.67 12.16
CA MET A 628 -13.52 -25.04 12.70
C MET A 628 -12.15 -25.40 13.29
N LEU A 629 -12.13 -26.39 14.19
CA LEU A 629 -10.89 -26.90 14.77
C LEU A 629 -10.25 -27.98 13.89
N LYS A 630 -8.93 -28.16 14.03
CA LYS A 630 -8.21 -29.28 13.38
C LYS A 630 -8.63 -30.62 14.02
N PRO A 631 -8.58 -31.76 13.29
CA PRO A 631 -8.96 -33.07 13.85
C PRO A 631 -8.18 -33.49 15.11
N THR A 632 -6.98 -32.94 15.28
CA THR A 632 -6.09 -33.15 16.43
C THR A 632 -6.44 -32.31 17.68
N ALA A 633 -7.51 -31.50 17.63
CA ALA A 633 -7.79 -30.50 18.66
C ALA A 633 -8.30 -31.07 20.00
N ARG A 634 -7.80 -30.50 21.09
CA ARG A 634 -8.06 -30.87 22.49
C ARG A 634 -9.46 -30.42 22.94
N SER A 635 -9.91 -30.98 24.07
CA SER A 635 -11.17 -30.58 24.72
C SER A 635 -11.18 -29.09 25.10
N SER A 636 -10.07 -28.54 25.58
CA SER A 636 -9.91 -27.11 25.89
C SER A 636 -10.08 -26.20 24.67
N GLU A 637 -9.59 -26.62 23.50
CA GLU A 637 -9.75 -25.87 22.24
C GLU A 637 -11.21 -25.90 21.76
N LYS A 638 -11.90 -27.03 21.91
CA LYS A 638 -13.36 -27.15 21.65
C LYS A 638 -14.18 -26.27 22.59
N GLN A 639 -13.79 -26.22 23.86
CA GLN A 639 -14.40 -25.35 24.87
C GLN A 639 -14.21 -23.86 24.51
N ALA A 640 -13.01 -23.47 24.08
CA ALA A 640 -12.73 -22.10 23.62
C ALA A 640 -13.56 -21.72 22.37
N LEU A 641 -13.65 -22.56 21.35
CA LEU A 641 -14.52 -22.30 20.19
C LEU A 641 -16.00 -22.17 20.60
N MET A 642 -16.48 -22.98 21.55
CA MET A 642 -17.85 -22.87 22.05
C MET A 642 -18.10 -21.57 22.84
N SER A 643 -17.10 -21.10 23.60
CA SER A 643 -17.14 -19.80 24.26
C SER A 643 -17.11 -18.62 23.28
N GLU A 644 -16.36 -18.71 22.18
CA GLU A 644 -16.37 -17.71 21.10
C GLU A 644 -17.78 -17.57 20.49
N LEU A 645 -18.41 -18.71 20.16
CA LEU A 645 -19.79 -18.76 19.67
C LEU A 645 -20.77 -18.08 20.63
N LYS A 646 -20.67 -18.36 21.93
CA LYS A 646 -21.52 -17.74 22.97
C LYS A 646 -21.33 -16.22 23.06
N ILE A 647 -20.08 -15.73 23.01
CA ILE A 647 -19.78 -14.29 22.99
C ILE A 647 -20.44 -13.65 21.75
N MET A 648 -20.27 -14.22 20.56
CA MET A 648 -20.89 -13.69 19.34
C MET A 648 -22.42 -13.65 19.42
N THR A 649 -23.08 -14.66 20.03
CA THR A 649 -24.53 -14.62 20.25
C THR A 649 -24.97 -13.55 21.25
N HIS A 650 -24.14 -13.21 22.24
CA HIS A 650 -24.47 -12.23 23.29
C HIS A 650 -24.28 -10.77 22.82
N LEU A 651 -23.23 -10.48 22.05
CA LEU A 651 -22.96 -9.13 21.53
C LEU A 651 -24.08 -8.65 20.59
N GLY A 652 -24.47 -9.52 19.65
CA GLY A 652 -25.44 -9.22 18.61
C GLY A 652 -24.84 -8.58 17.35
N PRO A 653 -25.67 -8.37 16.30
CA PRO A 653 -25.20 -7.94 14.99
C PRO A 653 -24.88 -6.43 14.92
N HIS A 654 -23.82 -6.08 14.21
CA HIS A 654 -23.46 -4.70 13.88
C HIS A 654 -22.82 -4.63 12.49
N LEU A 655 -22.94 -3.49 11.79
CA LEU A 655 -22.44 -3.35 10.42
C LEU A 655 -20.93 -3.61 10.32
N ASN A 656 -20.14 -3.04 11.22
CA ASN A 656 -18.67 -3.14 11.23
C ASN A 656 -18.11 -4.25 12.14
N ILE A 657 -18.89 -5.29 12.45
CA ILE A 657 -18.41 -6.54 13.06
C ILE A 657 -18.60 -7.68 12.04
N VAL A 658 -17.73 -8.69 12.05
CA VAL A 658 -17.97 -9.95 11.32
C VAL A 658 -19.05 -10.73 12.06
N ASN A 659 -20.27 -10.69 11.55
CA ASN A 659 -21.45 -11.21 12.23
C ASN A 659 -21.55 -12.74 12.16
N LEU A 660 -22.08 -13.33 13.24
CA LEU A 660 -22.54 -14.71 13.28
C LEU A 660 -23.79 -14.87 12.41
N LEU A 661 -23.85 -15.94 11.61
CA LEU A 661 -25.01 -16.29 10.78
C LEU A 661 -25.67 -17.61 11.24
N GLY A 662 -24.88 -18.50 11.84
CA GLY A 662 -25.32 -19.79 12.38
C GLY A 662 -24.14 -20.63 12.92
N ALA A 663 -24.41 -21.83 13.39
CA ALA A 663 -23.41 -22.80 13.85
C ALA A 663 -23.90 -24.23 13.64
N CYS A 664 -22.99 -25.21 13.67
CA CYS A 664 -23.33 -26.64 13.70
C CYS A 664 -22.69 -27.27 14.93
N THR A 665 -23.47 -27.45 16.00
CA THR A 665 -22.98 -27.91 17.33
C THR A 665 -23.40 -29.34 17.68
N LYS A 666 -24.52 -29.85 17.15
CA LYS A 666 -25.14 -31.11 17.61
C LYS A 666 -24.41 -32.39 17.21
N SER A 667 -24.18 -32.59 15.91
CA SER A 667 -23.70 -33.87 15.38
C SER A 667 -22.50 -33.66 14.44
N GLY A 668 -21.32 -34.11 14.86
CA GLY A 668 -20.05 -33.89 14.15
C GLY A 668 -19.20 -32.75 14.76
N PRO A 669 -18.17 -32.25 14.06
CA PRO A 669 -17.30 -31.18 14.55
C PRO A 669 -18.04 -29.84 14.68
N ILE A 670 -17.69 -29.05 15.70
CA ILE A 670 -18.25 -27.70 15.91
C ILE A 670 -17.82 -26.79 14.76
N TYR A 671 -18.78 -26.21 14.06
CA TYR A 671 -18.58 -25.17 13.04
C TYR A 671 -19.25 -23.87 13.50
N ILE A 672 -18.55 -22.74 13.38
CA ILE A 672 -19.15 -21.39 13.48
C ILE A 672 -19.24 -20.82 12.07
N ILE A 673 -20.43 -20.36 11.67
CA ILE A 673 -20.71 -19.82 10.33
C ILE A 673 -20.87 -18.30 10.45
N THR A 674 -19.98 -17.54 9.80
CA THR A 674 -19.96 -16.08 9.83
C THR A 674 -20.03 -15.49 8.42
N GLU A 675 -20.21 -14.17 8.34
CA GLU A 675 -20.09 -13.42 7.08
C GLU A 675 -18.76 -13.68 6.35
N TYR A 676 -18.80 -13.67 5.02
CA TYR A 676 -17.63 -13.77 4.13
C TYR A 676 -17.23 -12.38 3.64
N CYS A 677 -15.98 -11.95 3.88
CA CYS A 677 -15.51 -10.62 3.50
C CYS A 677 -14.61 -10.69 2.25
N PHE A 678 -15.12 -10.26 1.10
CA PHE A 678 -14.55 -10.57 -0.21
C PHE A 678 -13.11 -10.09 -0.47
N TYR A 679 -12.68 -8.98 0.14
CA TYR A 679 -11.36 -8.41 -0.10
C TYR A 679 -10.26 -8.94 0.84
N GLY A 680 -10.59 -9.85 1.76
CA GLY A 680 -9.66 -10.36 2.76
C GLY A 680 -9.49 -9.39 3.94
N ASP A 681 -8.27 -9.32 4.47
CA ASP A 681 -7.90 -8.52 5.64
C ASP A 681 -7.12 -7.24 5.30
N LEU A 682 -7.18 -6.26 6.22
CA LEU A 682 -6.92 -4.87 5.86
C LEU A 682 -5.45 -4.57 5.54
N VAL A 683 -4.47 -5.18 6.20
CA VAL A 683 -3.05 -4.94 5.88
C VAL A 683 -2.68 -5.48 4.49
N ASN A 684 -3.27 -6.60 4.05
CA ASN A 684 -3.06 -7.16 2.71
C ASN A 684 -3.67 -6.26 1.66
N TYR A 685 -4.89 -5.78 1.94
CA TYR A 685 -5.55 -4.82 1.09
C TYR A 685 -4.75 -3.51 0.97
N LEU A 686 -4.16 -3.02 2.07
CA LEU A 686 -3.30 -1.83 2.05
C LEU A 686 -2.00 -2.07 1.27
N HIS A 687 -1.28 -3.17 1.52
CA HIS A 687 -0.06 -3.55 0.78
C HIS A 687 -0.34 -3.66 -0.73
N LYS A 688 -1.38 -4.41 -1.10
CA LYS A 688 -1.75 -4.71 -2.49
C LYS A 688 -2.20 -3.47 -3.29
N ASN A 689 -2.61 -2.40 -2.60
CA ASN A 689 -3.00 -1.13 -3.22
C ASN A 689 -1.98 -0.01 -2.93
N ARG A 690 -0.84 -0.28 -2.28
CA ARG A 690 0.14 0.72 -1.85
C ARG A 690 0.66 1.57 -3.01
N ASP A 691 1.05 0.90 -4.10
CA ASP A 691 1.58 1.55 -5.31
C ASP A 691 0.48 2.27 -6.13
N SER A 692 -0.80 2.07 -5.77
CA SER A 692 -1.95 2.75 -6.38
C SER A 692 -2.43 3.98 -5.59
N PHE A 693 -1.74 4.36 -4.51
CA PHE A 693 -2.22 5.39 -3.59
C PHE A 693 -2.12 6.80 -4.18
N LEU A 694 -3.27 7.41 -4.49
CA LEU A 694 -3.35 8.74 -5.10
C LEU A 694 -3.50 9.82 -4.03
N SER A 695 -2.37 10.32 -3.51
CA SER A 695 -2.37 11.53 -2.67
C SER A 695 -2.71 12.77 -3.49
N ARG A 696 -3.80 13.47 -3.12
CA ARG A 696 -4.14 14.79 -3.68
C ARG A 696 -3.41 15.96 -3.00
N HIS A 697 -2.44 15.70 -2.11
CA HIS A 697 -1.64 16.73 -1.45
C HIS A 697 -0.13 16.44 -1.57
N PRO A 698 0.61 17.22 -2.40
CA PRO A 698 2.06 17.24 -2.38
C PRO A 698 2.55 18.25 -1.32
N GLU A 699 2.55 17.85 -0.04
CA GLU A 699 3.31 18.60 0.98
C GLU A 699 4.82 18.49 0.65
N LYS A 700 5.46 19.63 0.39
CA LYS A 700 6.86 19.66 -0.06
C LYS A 700 7.79 19.16 1.06
N PRO A 701 8.73 18.23 0.80
CA PRO A 701 9.72 17.83 1.79
C PRO A 701 10.69 18.99 2.05
N LYS A 702 10.58 19.62 3.24
CA LYS A 702 11.58 20.55 3.74
C LYS A 702 12.91 19.84 3.93
N LYS A 703 13.92 20.19 3.13
CA LYS A 703 15.33 20.03 3.52
C LYS A 703 15.70 21.22 4.41
N GLU A 704 15.72 21.02 5.72
CA GLU A 704 16.49 21.89 6.61
C GLU A 704 17.94 21.38 6.66
N LEU A 705 18.89 22.30 6.52
CA LEU A 705 20.31 22.02 6.73
C LEU A 705 20.57 22.07 8.23
N ASP A 706 21.37 21.14 8.73
CA ASP A 706 22.17 21.40 9.93
C ASP A 706 23.64 21.14 9.62
N ILE A 707 24.44 22.21 9.65
CA ILE A 707 25.88 22.17 9.36
C ILE A 707 26.64 22.15 10.68
N PHE A 708 27.00 20.96 11.16
CA PHE A 708 28.17 20.77 12.02
C PHE A 708 28.79 19.40 11.73
N GLY A 709 29.91 19.38 11.00
CA GLY A 709 30.62 18.16 10.62
C GLY A 709 31.91 17.93 11.39
N LEU A 710 32.37 16.68 11.43
CA LEU A 710 33.75 16.31 11.79
C LEU A 710 34.22 15.14 10.91
N ASN A 711 35.17 15.46 10.02
CA ASN A 711 36.14 14.70 9.22
C ASN A 711 35.94 13.20 8.86
N PRO A 712 36.32 12.78 7.63
CA PRO A 712 36.26 11.39 7.17
C PRO A 712 37.54 10.58 7.46
N ALA A 713 37.44 9.51 8.24
CA ALA A 713 38.47 8.46 8.34
C ALA A 713 37.91 7.16 8.99
N ASP A 714 37.35 6.26 8.17
CA ASP A 714 37.46 4.78 8.32
C ASP A 714 36.61 4.06 7.26
N ASP A 715 37.11 4.03 6.02
CA ASP A 715 36.41 3.46 4.86
C ASP A 715 36.66 1.94 4.72
N SER A 716 36.38 1.16 5.77
CA SER A 716 36.63 -0.30 5.74
C SER A 716 35.77 -1.22 6.62
N THR A 717 34.64 -0.80 7.21
CA THR A 717 33.63 -1.77 7.75
C THR A 717 32.20 -1.19 7.88
N ARG A 718 31.44 -1.07 6.78
CA ARG A 718 29.96 -0.92 6.87
C ARG A 718 29.18 -1.29 5.61
N SER A 719 29.23 -2.57 5.24
CA SER A 719 28.25 -3.17 4.32
C SER A 719 26.86 -3.15 4.96
N TYR A 720 26.04 -2.15 4.63
CA TYR A 720 24.64 -2.09 5.05
C TYR A 720 23.83 -3.17 4.32
N VAL A 721 23.71 -4.34 4.95
CA VAL A 721 22.80 -5.38 4.48
C VAL A 721 21.38 -4.92 4.75
N ILE A 722 20.64 -4.54 3.69
CA ILE A 722 19.20 -4.32 3.78
C ILE A 722 18.54 -5.69 3.90
N LEU A 723 18.46 -6.18 5.15
CA LEU A 723 17.73 -7.39 5.50
C LEU A 723 16.23 -7.09 5.50
N SER A 724 15.66 -6.99 4.30
CA SER A 724 14.23 -7.15 4.08
C SER A 724 13.83 -8.59 4.38
N PHE A 725 13.71 -8.92 5.67
CA PHE A 725 13.00 -10.11 6.12
C PHE A 725 11.52 -9.93 5.81
N GLU A 726 11.14 -10.24 4.58
CA GLU A 726 9.80 -10.74 4.26
C GLU A 726 9.62 -12.04 5.04
N ASN A 727 9.12 -11.91 6.27
CA ASN A 727 8.86 -13.05 7.13
C ASN A 727 7.48 -13.61 6.76
N ASN A 728 7.41 -14.89 6.36
CA ASN A 728 6.20 -15.55 5.86
C ASN A 728 5.13 -15.77 6.95
N GLY A 729 4.55 -14.68 7.46
CA GLY A 729 3.26 -14.69 8.12
C GLY A 729 2.17 -14.70 7.05
N ASP A 730 1.86 -15.87 6.49
CA ASP A 730 0.80 -16.03 5.49
C ASP A 730 -0.54 -15.50 6.07
N TYR A 731 -1.01 -14.43 5.46
CA TYR A 731 -2.04 -13.54 5.96
C TYR A 731 -3.12 -13.40 4.87
N MET A 732 -4.39 -13.15 5.22
CA MET A 732 -5.54 -13.83 4.58
C MET A 732 -6.00 -13.20 3.24
N ASP A 733 -5.31 -13.45 2.11
CA ASP A 733 -5.80 -13.06 0.77
C ASP A 733 -6.97 -13.94 0.31
N MET A 734 -8.20 -13.46 0.56
CA MET A 734 -9.43 -14.14 0.17
C MET A 734 -9.74 -14.14 -1.34
N LYS A 735 -8.82 -13.65 -2.20
CA LYS A 735 -8.92 -13.75 -3.67
C LYS A 735 -7.99 -14.80 -4.31
N GLN A 736 -6.92 -15.25 -3.66
CA GLN A 736 -5.97 -16.22 -4.28
C GLN A 736 -6.56 -17.62 -4.46
N ALA A 737 -6.10 -18.34 -5.47
CA ALA A 737 -6.81 -19.48 -6.07
C ALA A 737 -5.92 -20.72 -6.29
N ASP A 738 -5.08 -21.04 -5.30
CA ASP A 738 -4.08 -22.11 -5.41
C ASP A 738 -4.43 -23.36 -4.58
N THR A 739 -4.09 -24.52 -5.15
CA THR A 739 -4.15 -25.88 -4.56
C THR A 739 -5.47 -26.31 -3.89
N THR A 740 -6.31 -27.02 -4.64
CA THR A 740 -7.53 -27.66 -4.11
C THR A 740 -7.23 -28.93 -3.29
N GLN A 741 -7.19 -28.84 -1.96
CA GLN A 741 -7.31 -30.02 -1.09
C GLN A 741 -8.78 -30.29 -0.74
N TYR A 742 -9.44 -31.13 -1.55
CA TYR A 742 -10.83 -31.56 -1.34
C TYR A 742 -10.98 -32.34 -0.02
N VAL A 743 -11.99 -31.98 0.79
CA VAL A 743 -12.36 -32.74 2.00
C VAL A 743 -13.44 -33.75 1.62
N PRO A 744 -13.20 -35.07 1.67
CA PRO A 744 -14.21 -36.05 1.27
C PRO A 744 -15.41 -36.04 2.21
N MET A 745 -16.61 -35.85 1.65
CA MET A 745 -17.87 -36.23 2.28
C MET A 745 -18.35 -37.57 1.70
N LEU A 746 -19.11 -38.35 2.48
CA LEU A 746 -19.65 -39.62 1.99
C LEU A 746 -20.57 -39.37 0.78
N GLU A 747 -20.45 -40.23 -0.24
CA GLU A 747 -21.17 -40.09 -1.50
C GLU A 747 -22.69 -40.15 -1.29
N ARG A 748 -23.38 -39.06 -1.67
CA ARG A 748 -24.82 -39.12 -1.96
C ARG A 748 -24.99 -39.24 -3.48
N LYS A 749 -25.40 -40.42 -3.93
CA LYS A 749 -25.77 -40.65 -5.34
C LYS A 749 -26.97 -39.78 -5.71
N GLU A 750 -26.77 -38.82 -6.61
CA GLU A 750 -27.50 -38.73 -7.88
C GLU A 750 -26.90 -37.63 -8.77
N VAL A 751 -27.04 -37.77 -10.10
CA VAL A 751 -26.35 -36.92 -11.08
C VAL A 751 -27.25 -35.78 -11.54
N SER A 752 -26.84 -34.54 -11.26
CA SER A 752 -27.40 -33.33 -11.87
C SER A 752 -26.30 -32.48 -12.49
N LYS A 753 -26.57 -31.89 -13.65
CA LYS A 753 -25.56 -31.18 -14.46
C LYS A 753 -25.16 -29.85 -13.82
N TYR A 754 -23.87 -29.51 -13.90
CA TYR A 754 -23.44 -28.12 -13.77
C TYR A 754 -24.04 -27.28 -14.90
N SER A 755 -24.66 -26.17 -14.52
CA SER A 755 -25.04 -25.05 -15.37
C SER A 755 -24.56 -23.78 -14.69
N ASP A 756 -23.96 -22.85 -15.41
CA ASP A 756 -23.41 -21.62 -14.85
C ASP A 756 -24.50 -20.76 -14.19
N ILE A 757 -24.43 -20.59 -12.86
CA ILE A 757 -25.43 -19.81 -12.11
C ILE A 757 -25.00 -18.35 -12.05
N GLN A 758 -25.94 -17.45 -12.34
CA GLN A 758 -25.75 -16.01 -12.40
C GLN A 758 -25.39 -15.39 -11.03
N ARG A 759 -24.77 -14.20 -11.07
CA ARG A 759 -24.37 -13.40 -9.89
C ARG A 759 -25.54 -13.14 -8.93
N SER A 760 -25.24 -13.11 -7.64
CA SER A 760 -26.16 -12.89 -6.52
C SER A 760 -26.88 -11.54 -6.60
N LEU A 761 -28.21 -11.57 -6.57
CA LEU A 761 -29.06 -10.39 -6.80
C LEU A 761 -29.37 -9.59 -5.52
N TYR A 762 -28.47 -9.64 -4.53
CA TYR A 762 -28.54 -8.89 -3.27
C TYR A 762 -27.30 -8.04 -2.99
N ASP A 763 -26.29 -8.09 -3.87
CA ASP A 763 -25.04 -7.33 -3.77
C ASP A 763 -25.23 -5.86 -4.23
N ARG A 764 -26.47 -5.35 -4.12
CA ARG A 764 -26.93 -4.02 -4.53
C ARG A 764 -28.08 -3.53 -3.64
N PRO A 765 -27.98 -2.36 -3.00
CA PRO A 765 -29.15 -1.63 -2.51
C PRO A 765 -30.14 -1.35 -3.67
N ALA A 766 -31.44 -1.29 -3.37
CA ALA A 766 -32.50 -1.29 -4.39
C ALA A 766 -32.36 -0.16 -5.43
N SER A 767 -32.22 -0.53 -6.70
CA SER A 767 -32.06 0.40 -7.83
C SER A 767 -33.38 1.11 -8.16
N TYR A 768 -33.46 2.41 -7.85
CA TYR A 768 -34.59 3.27 -8.23
C TYR A 768 -34.47 3.75 -9.69
N LYS A 769 -35.57 3.65 -10.44
CA LYS A 769 -35.64 4.13 -11.84
C LYS A 769 -35.66 5.66 -11.94
N LYS A 770 -34.49 6.24 -12.21
CA LYS A 770 -34.24 7.39 -13.12
C LYS A 770 -35.25 8.56 -13.11
N LYS A 771 -34.99 9.59 -12.29
CA LYS A 771 -35.20 11.01 -12.70
C LYS A 771 -34.31 11.96 -11.87
N SER A 772 -34.09 13.16 -12.40
CA SER A 772 -33.15 14.21 -11.95
C SER A 772 -31.67 13.90 -12.17
N MET A 773 -30.94 14.90 -12.68
CA MET A 773 -29.47 14.99 -12.63
C MET A 773 -29.06 15.77 -11.36
N LEU A 774 -27.75 15.88 -11.10
CA LEU A 774 -27.11 16.58 -9.97
C LEU A 774 -27.07 15.83 -8.61
N ASP A 775 -26.51 14.61 -8.58
CA ASP A 775 -26.23 13.85 -7.33
C ASP A 775 -25.17 12.74 -7.55
N SER A 776 -24.11 13.01 -8.33
CA SER A 776 -23.33 11.96 -9.01
C SER A 776 -21.99 11.53 -8.38
N GLU A 777 -21.31 12.38 -7.61
CA GLU A 777 -19.94 12.05 -7.16
C GLU A 777 -19.91 11.19 -5.88
N VAL A 778 -20.70 11.54 -4.87
CA VAL A 778 -20.58 10.90 -3.53
C VAL A 778 -21.06 9.44 -3.52
N LYS A 779 -21.94 9.03 -4.45
CA LYS A 779 -22.41 7.64 -4.53
C LYS A 779 -21.35 6.66 -5.03
N ASN A 780 -20.32 7.13 -5.73
CA ASN A 780 -19.31 6.26 -6.34
C ASN A 780 -18.32 5.71 -5.28
N LEU A 781 -18.17 6.38 -4.14
CA LEU A 781 -17.19 6.05 -3.09
C LEU A 781 -17.46 4.74 -2.35
N LEU A 782 -18.68 4.19 -2.44
CA LEU A 782 -19.11 2.95 -1.76
C LEU A 782 -19.64 1.89 -2.75
N SER A 783 -19.34 2.04 -4.05
CA SER A 783 -19.69 1.09 -5.10
C SER A 783 -18.45 0.41 -5.68
N ASP A 784 -18.46 -0.92 -5.84
CA ASP A 784 -17.31 -1.67 -6.39
C ASP A 784 -17.05 -1.43 -7.89
N ASP A 785 -17.93 -0.69 -8.60
CA ASP A 785 -17.97 -0.65 -10.07
C ASP A 785 -16.85 0.21 -10.74
N ASN A 786 -16.04 0.97 -9.98
CA ASN A 786 -14.89 1.73 -10.50
C ASN A 786 -13.54 1.21 -9.97
N SER A 787 -12.60 0.91 -10.88
CA SER A 787 -11.21 0.56 -10.58
C SER A 787 -10.34 1.80 -10.33
N GLU A 788 -10.74 2.63 -9.37
CA GLU A 788 -9.96 3.78 -8.89
C GLU A 788 -8.97 3.35 -7.80
N GLY A 789 -7.76 3.92 -7.83
CA GLY A 789 -6.70 3.64 -6.85
C GLY A 789 -7.07 4.08 -5.44
N LEU A 790 -6.33 3.57 -4.44
CA LEU A 790 -6.61 3.86 -3.04
C LEU A 790 -6.45 5.36 -2.72
N THR A 791 -7.44 5.95 -2.04
CA THR A 791 -7.46 7.38 -1.73
C THR A 791 -7.34 7.65 -0.23
N LEU A 792 -6.96 8.88 0.14
CA LEU A 792 -7.01 9.35 1.52
C LEU A 792 -8.42 9.23 2.13
N LEU A 793 -9.47 9.35 1.30
CA LEU A 793 -10.87 9.24 1.73
C LEU A 793 -11.27 7.80 2.07
N ASP A 794 -10.65 6.80 1.43
CA ASP A 794 -10.77 5.39 1.83
C ASP A 794 -10.12 5.15 3.20
N LEU A 795 -8.94 5.71 3.45
CA LEU A 795 -8.27 5.59 4.75
C LEU A 795 -9.09 6.21 5.89
N LEU A 796 -9.71 7.37 5.65
CA LEU A 796 -10.64 8.01 6.59
C LEU A 796 -11.94 7.21 6.75
N SER A 797 -12.46 6.61 5.67
CA SER A 797 -13.61 5.70 5.72
C SER A 797 -13.34 4.47 6.60
N PHE A 798 -12.21 3.80 6.40
CA PHE A 798 -11.81 2.65 7.22
C PHE A 798 -11.64 3.05 8.70
N THR A 799 -10.97 4.17 8.95
CA THR A 799 -10.80 4.77 10.29
C THR A 799 -12.14 4.95 11.01
N TYR A 800 -13.09 5.66 10.38
CA TYR A 800 -14.41 5.90 10.96
C TYR A 800 -15.19 4.61 11.24
N GLN A 801 -15.23 3.71 10.26
CA GLN A 801 -15.96 2.46 10.38
C GLN A 801 -15.37 1.54 11.47
N VAL A 802 -14.04 1.51 11.67
CA VAL A 802 -13.42 0.80 12.80
C VAL A 802 -13.80 1.46 14.12
N ALA A 803 -13.80 2.80 14.22
CA ALA A 803 -14.27 3.50 15.42
C ALA A 803 -15.72 3.14 15.76
N ARG A 804 -16.65 3.15 14.78
CA ARG A 804 -18.05 2.72 14.96
C ARG A 804 -18.16 1.25 15.40
N GLY A 805 -17.30 0.37 14.89
CA GLY A 805 -17.24 -1.04 15.31
C GLY A 805 -16.78 -1.23 16.76
N MET A 806 -15.75 -0.48 17.18
CA MET A 806 -15.23 -0.53 18.54
C MET A 806 -16.12 0.18 19.56
N GLU A 807 -16.83 1.24 19.16
CA GLU A 807 -17.90 1.88 19.94
C GLU A 807 -19.02 0.88 20.27
N PHE A 808 -19.42 0.07 19.29
CA PHE A 808 -20.39 -1.01 19.51
C PHE A 808 -19.87 -2.04 20.54
N LEU A 809 -18.63 -2.53 20.41
CA LEU A 809 -18.05 -3.46 21.39
C LEU A 809 -17.95 -2.84 22.80
N ALA A 810 -17.51 -1.58 22.90
CA ALA A 810 -17.46 -0.84 24.16
C ALA A 810 -18.86 -0.67 24.79
N SER A 811 -19.90 -0.40 23.98
CA SER A 811 -21.31 -0.34 24.45
C SER A 811 -21.87 -1.67 24.97
N LYS A 812 -21.15 -2.77 24.70
CA LYS A 812 -21.45 -4.13 25.16
C LYS A 812 -20.46 -4.61 26.25
N ASN A 813 -19.70 -3.69 26.85
CA ASN A 813 -18.64 -3.98 27.83
C ASN A 813 -17.60 -5.02 27.34
N CYS A 814 -17.39 -5.12 26.01
CA CYS A 814 -16.52 -6.10 25.40
C CYS A 814 -15.16 -5.49 25.05
N VAL A 815 -14.08 -6.13 25.49
CA VAL A 815 -12.70 -5.74 25.21
C VAL A 815 -12.09 -6.69 24.17
N HIS A 816 -11.49 -6.15 23.11
CA HIS A 816 -10.98 -6.86 21.94
C HIS A 816 -9.58 -7.44 22.15
N ARG A 817 -8.69 -6.73 22.87
CA ARG A 817 -7.32 -7.11 23.31
C ARG A 817 -6.26 -7.37 22.23
N ASP A 818 -6.66 -7.55 20.97
CA ASP A 818 -5.77 -7.69 19.81
C ASP A 818 -6.31 -6.87 18.64
N LEU A 819 -6.72 -5.62 18.91
CA LEU A 819 -7.15 -4.70 17.86
C LEU A 819 -5.93 -4.25 17.07
N ALA A 820 -5.95 -4.54 15.77
CA ALA A 820 -4.89 -4.28 14.81
C ALA A 820 -5.49 -4.36 13.42
N ALA A 821 -4.87 -3.76 12.40
CA ALA A 821 -5.36 -3.87 11.03
C ALA A 821 -5.34 -5.33 10.54
N ARG A 822 -4.52 -6.23 11.13
CA ARG A 822 -4.64 -7.69 10.92
C ARG A 822 -5.98 -8.30 11.34
N ASN A 823 -6.72 -7.68 12.27
CA ASN A 823 -8.00 -8.17 12.79
C ASN A 823 -9.21 -7.36 12.27
N VAL A 824 -9.03 -6.65 11.16
CA VAL A 824 -10.08 -5.98 10.40
C VAL A 824 -10.15 -6.62 9.00
N LEU A 825 -11.33 -7.11 8.62
CA LEU A 825 -11.62 -7.55 7.26
C LEU A 825 -12.24 -6.42 6.42
N LEU A 826 -12.16 -6.55 5.10
CA LEU A 826 -12.86 -5.68 4.15
C LEU A 826 -13.88 -6.50 3.33
N ALA A 827 -15.16 -6.19 3.53
CA ALA A 827 -16.29 -6.75 2.80
C ALA A 827 -16.62 -5.92 1.54
N GLN A 828 -17.58 -6.42 0.76
CA GLN A 828 -18.02 -5.78 -0.48
C GLN A 828 -18.54 -4.34 -0.24
N GLY A 829 -18.35 -3.43 -1.20
CA GLY A 829 -18.69 -2.01 -1.05
C GLY A 829 -17.78 -1.25 -0.07
N LYS A 830 -16.53 -1.71 0.10
CA LYS A 830 -15.51 -1.15 1.02
C LYS A 830 -15.95 -1.05 2.50
N ILE A 831 -16.83 -1.97 2.94
CA ILE A 831 -17.30 -2.03 4.34
C ILE A 831 -16.31 -2.82 5.20
N VAL A 832 -15.68 -2.20 6.20
CA VAL A 832 -14.76 -2.91 7.11
C VAL A 832 -15.49 -3.64 8.24
N LYS A 833 -14.95 -4.76 8.72
CA LYS A 833 -15.55 -5.60 9.77
C LYS A 833 -14.49 -6.15 10.74
N ILE A 834 -14.65 -5.86 12.03
CA ILE A 834 -13.73 -6.27 13.10
C ILE A 834 -14.01 -7.72 13.54
N CYS A 835 -12.97 -8.46 13.94
CA CYS A 835 -13.02 -9.91 14.21
C CYS A 835 -11.81 -10.44 15.01
N ASP A 836 -11.94 -11.62 15.64
CA ASP A 836 -10.81 -12.41 16.17
C ASP A 836 -10.46 -13.57 15.21
N PHE A 837 -9.23 -13.57 14.66
CA PHE A 837 -8.68 -14.67 13.85
C PHE A 837 -7.57 -15.47 14.54
N GLY A 838 -7.48 -15.43 15.88
CA GLY A 838 -6.50 -16.19 16.67
C GLY A 838 -6.51 -17.71 16.45
N LEU A 839 -7.60 -18.29 15.94
CA LEU A 839 -7.67 -19.70 15.51
C LEU A 839 -7.07 -19.98 14.12
N ALA A 840 -6.99 -18.96 13.26
CA ALA A 840 -6.66 -19.06 11.84
C ALA A 840 -5.20 -18.73 11.51
N ARG A 841 -4.45 -18.15 12.47
CA ARG A 841 -3.02 -17.81 12.33
C ARG A 841 -2.13 -18.76 13.08
N ASP A 842 -0.95 -19.05 12.52
CA ASP A 842 0.07 -19.77 13.26
C ASP A 842 0.93 -18.78 14.07
N ILE A 843 0.43 -18.47 15.27
CA ILE A 843 1.04 -17.55 16.24
C ILE A 843 2.47 -18.00 16.64
N MET A 844 2.86 -19.25 16.38
CA MET A 844 4.23 -19.74 16.60
C MET A 844 5.26 -19.17 15.61
N HIS A 845 4.83 -18.71 14.43
CA HIS A 845 5.69 -18.26 13.34
C HIS A 845 5.53 -16.75 13.01
N ASP A 846 4.46 -16.11 13.50
CA ASP A 846 4.21 -14.68 13.31
C ASP A 846 5.07 -13.82 14.27
N SER A 847 6.09 -13.15 13.72
CA SER A 847 7.02 -12.25 14.42
C SER A 847 6.37 -11.03 15.09
N ASN A 848 5.09 -10.76 14.85
CA ASN A 848 4.34 -9.71 15.55
C ASN A 848 3.90 -10.13 16.96
N TYR A 849 3.95 -11.43 17.28
CA TYR A 849 3.65 -11.95 18.62
C TYR A 849 4.93 -12.37 19.35
N VAL A 850 5.04 -11.94 20.61
CA VAL A 850 6.21 -12.20 21.46
C VAL A 850 5.81 -13.11 22.61
N SER A 851 6.63 -14.13 22.88
CA SER A 851 6.42 -15.07 23.99
C SER A 851 6.65 -14.38 25.35
N LYS A 852 5.61 -14.24 26.16
CA LYS A 852 5.69 -13.79 27.55
C LYS A 852 5.16 -14.88 28.47
N GLY A 853 6.08 -15.62 29.12
CA GLY A 853 5.72 -16.82 29.87
C GLY A 853 5.20 -17.92 28.94
N SER A 854 4.00 -18.45 29.23
CA SER A 854 3.35 -19.49 28.43
C SER A 854 2.39 -18.97 27.35
N THR A 855 2.36 -17.66 27.08
CA THR A 855 1.45 -17.01 26.13
C THR A 855 2.19 -16.15 25.10
N PHE A 856 1.55 -15.91 23.97
CA PHE A 856 2.07 -15.11 22.86
C PHE A 856 1.26 -13.83 22.72
N LEU A 857 1.91 -12.67 22.84
CA LEU A 857 1.25 -11.37 23.00
C LEU A 857 1.61 -10.39 21.86
N PRO A 858 0.65 -9.59 21.35
CA PRO A 858 0.86 -8.64 20.25
C PRO A 858 1.53 -7.36 20.76
N VAL A 859 2.71 -7.46 21.36
CA VAL A 859 3.30 -6.41 22.23
C VAL A 859 3.36 -5.02 21.58
N LYS A 860 3.59 -4.92 20.26
CA LYS A 860 3.61 -3.63 19.53
C LYS A 860 2.25 -2.91 19.44
N TRP A 861 1.13 -3.60 19.69
CA TRP A 861 -0.23 -3.02 19.71
C TRP A 861 -0.76 -2.77 21.13
N MET A 862 -0.11 -3.32 22.15
CA MET A 862 -0.61 -3.31 23.53
C MET A 862 -0.33 -1.98 24.23
N ALA A 863 -1.26 -1.56 25.08
CA ALA A 863 -1.09 -0.40 25.95
C ALA A 863 -0.07 -0.69 27.08
N PRO A 864 0.58 0.33 27.67
CA PRO A 864 1.55 0.15 28.75
C PRO A 864 0.99 -0.67 29.93
N GLU A 865 -0.23 -0.40 30.37
CA GLU A 865 -0.89 -1.13 31.45
C GLU A 865 -1.21 -2.59 31.09
N SER A 866 -1.45 -2.89 29.81
CA SER A 866 -1.57 -4.27 29.32
C SER A 866 -0.23 -4.99 29.24
N ILE A 867 0.85 -4.26 28.95
CA ILE A 867 2.22 -4.80 28.87
C ILE A 867 2.81 -5.07 30.25
N PHE A 868 2.69 -4.12 31.18
CA PHE A 868 3.36 -4.18 32.48
C PHE A 868 2.45 -4.82 33.54
N ASP A 869 1.20 -4.37 33.63
CA ASP A 869 0.27 -4.70 34.73
C ASP A 869 -0.78 -5.76 34.34
N ASN A 870 -0.73 -6.24 33.08
CA ASN A 870 -1.65 -7.22 32.49
C ASN A 870 -3.14 -6.77 32.49
N LEU A 871 -3.37 -5.46 32.53
CA LEU A 871 -4.70 -4.84 32.56
C LEU A 871 -5.25 -4.64 31.13
N TYR A 872 -6.49 -5.06 30.89
CA TYR A 872 -7.14 -4.94 29.57
C TYR A 872 -8.53 -4.31 29.70
N THR A 873 -8.69 -3.11 29.18
CA THR A 873 -9.91 -2.30 29.22
C THR A 873 -10.24 -1.76 27.83
N THR A 874 -11.42 -1.16 27.67
CA THR A 874 -11.76 -0.39 26.46
C THR A 874 -10.76 0.75 26.19
N LEU A 875 -10.11 1.30 27.22
CA LEU A 875 -9.06 2.32 27.08
C LEU A 875 -7.73 1.72 26.60
N SER A 876 -7.45 0.44 26.86
CA SER A 876 -6.33 -0.27 26.24
C SER A 876 -6.60 -0.63 24.77
N ASP A 877 -7.85 -0.93 24.41
CA ASP A 877 -8.25 -1.06 23.00
C ASP A 877 -8.15 0.29 22.27
N VAL A 878 -8.41 1.43 22.92
CA VAL A 878 -8.20 2.77 22.32
C VAL A 878 -6.73 3.01 21.97
N TRP A 879 -5.79 2.60 22.83
CA TRP A 879 -4.36 2.63 22.47
C TRP A 879 -4.08 1.77 21.24
N SER A 880 -4.61 0.54 21.21
CA SER A 880 -4.46 -0.39 20.07
C SER A 880 -5.08 0.17 18.78
N TYR A 881 -6.19 0.91 18.88
CA TYR A 881 -6.77 1.66 17.76
C TYR A 881 -5.83 2.75 17.24
N GLY A 882 -5.14 3.48 18.12
CA GLY A 882 -4.09 4.43 17.70
C GLY A 882 -2.97 3.77 16.90
N ILE A 883 -2.54 2.55 17.29
CA ILE A 883 -1.56 1.75 16.54
C ILE A 883 -2.14 1.30 15.19
N LEU A 884 -3.41 0.87 15.17
CA LEU A 884 -4.14 0.50 13.95
C LEU A 884 -4.26 1.67 12.97
N LEU A 885 -4.45 2.92 13.44
CA LEU A 885 -4.41 4.08 12.56
C LEU A 885 -3.01 4.27 11.96
N TRP A 886 -1.95 4.03 12.73
CA TRP A 886 -0.59 4.08 12.19
C TRP A 886 -0.36 3.01 11.11
N GLU A 887 -0.91 1.79 11.26
CA GLU A 887 -0.93 0.79 10.17
C GLU A 887 -1.69 1.28 8.93
N ILE A 888 -2.87 1.90 9.09
CA ILE A 888 -3.69 2.42 7.97
C ILE A 888 -2.95 3.51 7.20
N PHE A 889 -2.45 4.55 7.88
CA PHE A 889 -1.83 5.71 7.23
C PHE A 889 -0.35 5.54 6.88
N SER A 890 0.24 4.37 7.18
CA SER A 890 1.52 3.89 6.61
C SER A 890 1.32 2.86 5.49
N LEU A 891 0.07 2.64 5.04
CA LEU A 891 -0.31 1.67 4.00
C LEU A 891 0.15 0.23 4.33
N GLY A 892 -0.08 -0.20 5.56
CA GLY A 892 0.26 -1.52 6.08
C GLY A 892 1.67 -1.63 6.69
N GLY A 893 2.31 -0.51 7.03
CA GLY A 893 3.62 -0.51 7.66
C GLY A 893 3.61 -1.21 9.03
N THR A 894 4.65 -2.00 9.32
CA THR A 894 4.82 -2.64 10.64
C THR A 894 5.09 -1.59 11.72
N PRO A 895 4.29 -1.52 12.81
CA PRO A 895 4.51 -0.56 13.89
C PRO A 895 5.91 -0.64 14.50
N TYR A 896 6.42 0.50 14.95
CA TYR A 896 7.79 0.66 15.44
C TYR A 896 8.83 0.09 14.45
N PRO A 897 8.92 0.67 13.23
CA PRO A 897 9.78 0.16 12.17
C PRO A 897 11.25 0.18 12.61
N GLY A 898 12.00 -0.87 12.24
CA GLY A 898 13.39 -1.06 12.65
C GLY A 898 13.60 -1.39 14.14
N MET A 899 12.55 -1.40 14.98
CA MET A 899 12.66 -1.70 16.41
C MET A 899 12.16 -3.12 16.71
N MET A 900 13.06 -3.97 17.22
CA MET A 900 12.71 -5.27 17.79
C MET A 900 12.09 -5.11 19.19
N VAL A 901 11.34 -6.11 19.66
CA VAL A 901 10.73 -6.09 20.99
C VAL A 901 11.69 -6.72 22.00
N ASP A 902 12.52 -5.87 22.61
CA ASP A 902 13.51 -6.23 23.61
C ASP A 902 13.35 -5.38 24.89
N SER A 903 14.30 -5.47 25.82
CA SER A 903 14.35 -4.63 27.02
C SER A 903 14.43 -3.13 26.70
N THR A 904 15.03 -2.74 25.57
CA THR A 904 15.10 -1.34 25.13
C THR A 904 13.74 -0.85 24.63
N PHE A 905 12.96 -1.69 23.95
CA PHE A 905 11.58 -1.39 23.54
C PHE A 905 10.70 -1.12 24.76
N TYR A 906 10.70 -2.01 25.75
CA TYR A 906 9.92 -1.83 26.98
C TYR A 906 10.31 -0.53 27.71
N ASN A 907 11.61 -0.25 27.82
CA ASN A 907 12.08 0.99 28.44
C ASN A 907 11.66 2.25 27.66
N LYS A 908 11.72 2.23 26.32
CA LYS A 908 11.26 3.34 25.46
C LYS A 908 9.77 3.61 25.60
N ILE A 909 8.92 2.58 25.55
CA ILE A 909 7.46 2.74 25.74
C ILE A 909 7.16 3.34 27.12
N LYS A 910 7.84 2.85 28.17
CA LYS A 910 7.70 3.33 29.55
C LYS A 910 8.23 4.75 29.75
N SER A 911 9.28 5.16 29.03
CA SER A 911 9.80 6.54 29.04
C SER A 911 9.02 7.52 28.14
N GLY A 912 7.89 7.10 27.58
CA GLY A 912 7.00 7.97 26.80
C GLY A 912 7.27 8.03 25.30
N TYR A 913 8.17 7.20 24.75
CA TYR A 913 8.40 7.16 23.30
C TYR A 913 7.13 6.78 22.52
N ARG A 914 6.90 7.45 21.39
CA ARG A 914 5.80 7.23 20.44
C ARG A 914 6.34 7.24 19.01
N MET A 915 5.60 6.65 18.08
CA MET A 915 5.95 6.66 16.66
C MET A 915 5.74 8.06 16.06
N ALA A 916 6.55 8.42 15.08
CA ALA A 916 6.36 9.66 14.29
C ALA A 916 5.12 9.56 13.38
N LYS A 917 4.68 10.72 12.86
CA LYS A 917 3.59 10.80 11.87
C LYS A 917 3.92 9.92 10.66
N PRO A 918 3.06 8.96 10.27
CA PRO A 918 3.27 8.17 9.06
C PRO A 918 2.96 9.00 7.81
N ASP A 919 3.58 8.64 6.69
CA ASP A 919 3.74 9.51 5.51
C ASP A 919 2.43 10.05 4.92
N HIS A 920 1.32 9.31 5.04
CA HIS A 920 0.02 9.67 4.46
C HIS A 920 -1.00 10.19 5.49
N ALA A 921 -0.61 10.39 6.75
CA ALA A 921 -1.49 10.98 7.77
C ALA A 921 -1.53 12.51 7.67
N THR A 922 -2.74 13.06 7.75
CA THR A 922 -2.94 14.50 8.01
C THR A 922 -2.58 14.83 9.47
N SER A 923 -2.43 16.11 9.79
CA SER A 923 -2.04 16.56 11.13
C SER A 923 -3.12 16.25 12.18
N GLU A 924 -4.39 16.35 11.80
CA GLU A 924 -5.56 16.02 12.63
C GLU A 924 -5.62 14.52 12.92
N VAL A 925 -5.40 13.69 11.90
CA VAL A 925 -5.32 12.22 12.03
C VAL A 925 -4.18 11.81 12.97
N TYR A 926 -3.03 12.48 12.91
CA TYR A 926 -1.92 12.21 13.82
C TYR A 926 -2.21 12.70 15.26
N GLU A 927 -2.92 13.82 15.43
CA GLU A 927 -3.38 14.26 16.75
C GLU A 927 -4.28 13.21 17.43
N ILE A 928 -5.13 12.50 16.66
CA ILE A 928 -5.92 11.37 17.15
C ILE A 928 -5.01 10.23 17.63
N MET A 929 -3.97 9.85 16.87
CA MET A 929 -3.01 8.81 17.28
C MET A 929 -2.33 9.18 18.62
N VAL A 930 -1.86 10.42 18.75
CA VAL A 930 -1.18 10.92 19.97
C VAL A 930 -2.15 10.93 21.17
N LYS A 931 -3.41 11.32 20.98
CA LYS A 931 -4.47 11.25 22.01
C LYS A 931 -4.75 9.80 22.43
N CYS A 932 -4.77 8.85 21.50
CA CYS A 932 -4.94 7.43 21.78
C CYS A 932 -3.76 6.85 22.57
N TRP A 933 -2.53 7.31 22.33
CA TRP A 933 -1.33 6.85 23.03
C TRP A 933 -0.99 7.62 24.30
N ASN A 934 -1.97 8.23 24.98
CA ASN A 934 -1.73 8.84 26.28
C ASN A 934 -1.25 7.79 27.31
N SER A 935 -0.22 8.11 28.09
CA SER A 935 0.29 7.20 29.13
C SER A 935 -0.75 6.97 30.23
N GLU A 936 -1.59 7.96 30.53
CA GLU A 936 -2.72 7.82 31.47
C GLU A 936 -3.96 7.32 30.71
N PRO A 937 -4.54 6.14 31.06
CA PRO A 937 -5.70 5.58 30.34
C PRO A 937 -6.90 6.52 30.30
N GLU A 938 -7.24 7.15 31.42
CA GLU A 938 -8.42 8.05 31.56
C GLU A 938 -8.31 9.34 30.74
N LYS A 939 -7.13 9.67 30.19
CA LYS A 939 -6.92 10.81 29.28
C LYS A 939 -7.03 10.42 27.80
N ARG A 940 -7.30 9.15 27.49
CA ARG A 940 -7.53 8.67 26.12
C ARG A 940 -9.00 8.89 25.73
N PRO A 941 -9.30 9.29 24.48
CA PRO A 941 -10.68 9.54 24.04
C PRO A 941 -11.48 8.23 23.95
N SER A 942 -12.77 8.28 24.28
CA SER A 942 -13.66 7.12 24.11
C SER A 942 -13.94 6.82 22.62
N PHE A 943 -14.29 5.58 22.27
CA PHE A 943 -14.61 5.23 20.88
C PHE A 943 -15.78 6.01 20.28
N TYR A 944 -16.77 6.37 21.10
CA TYR A 944 -17.84 7.29 20.70
C TYR A 944 -17.26 8.64 20.23
N HIS A 945 -16.41 9.26 21.05
CA HIS A 945 -15.81 10.56 20.74
C HIS A 945 -14.79 10.49 19.59
N LEU A 946 -14.06 9.37 19.47
CA LEU A 946 -13.23 9.08 18.30
C LEU A 946 -14.07 9.03 17.01
N SER A 947 -15.28 8.46 17.06
CA SER A 947 -16.18 8.46 15.90
C SER A 947 -16.63 9.89 15.54
N GLU A 948 -16.93 10.75 16.53
CA GLU A 948 -17.26 12.16 16.30
C GLU A 948 -16.10 12.95 15.69
N ILE A 949 -14.86 12.77 16.20
CA ILE A 949 -13.69 13.48 15.66
C ILE A 949 -13.46 13.09 14.19
N VAL A 950 -13.47 11.79 13.87
CA VAL A 950 -13.25 11.32 12.49
C VAL A 950 -14.43 11.66 11.58
N GLU A 951 -15.66 11.73 12.09
CA GLU A 951 -16.82 12.21 11.33
C GLU A 951 -16.62 13.62 10.79
N ASN A 952 -16.04 14.52 11.60
CA ASN A 952 -15.74 15.89 11.19
C ASN A 952 -14.61 15.99 10.14
N LEU A 953 -13.80 14.94 9.96
CA LEU A 953 -12.80 14.84 8.90
C LEU A 953 -13.37 14.24 7.60
N LEU A 954 -14.62 13.76 7.62
CA LEU A 954 -15.31 13.17 6.47
C LEU A 954 -16.33 14.15 5.86
N PRO A 955 -16.58 14.11 4.53
CA PRO A 955 -17.63 14.92 3.93
C PRO A 955 -18.99 14.59 4.55
N GLY A 956 -19.78 15.59 4.98
CA GLY A 956 -21.04 15.36 5.71
C GLY A 956 -22.13 14.54 4.97
N GLN A 957 -21.97 14.31 3.67
CA GLN A 957 -22.81 13.41 2.87
C GLN A 957 -22.40 11.92 3.04
N TYR A 958 -21.15 11.64 3.44
CA TYR A 958 -20.67 10.30 3.80
C TYR A 958 -21.41 9.79 5.04
N LYS A 959 -21.54 10.59 6.11
CA LYS A 959 -22.30 10.25 7.33
C LYS A 959 -23.69 9.72 6.99
N LYS A 960 -24.49 10.50 6.23
CA LYS A 960 -25.85 10.14 5.80
C LYS A 960 -25.88 8.85 4.97
N SER A 961 -24.84 8.59 4.18
CA SER A 961 -24.71 7.38 3.37
C SER A 961 -24.43 6.16 4.26
N TYR A 962 -23.49 6.28 5.20
CA TYR A 962 -23.19 5.25 6.19
C TYR A 962 -24.39 4.95 7.11
N GLU A 963 -25.03 5.99 7.67
CA GLU A 963 -26.23 5.86 8.51
C GLU A 963 -27.37 5.14 7.78
N LYS A 964 -27.57 5.46 6.49
CA LYS A 964 -28.53 4.76 5.65
C LYS A 964 -28.15 3.29 5.48
N ILE A 965 -26.91 2.97 5.13
CA ILE A 965 -26.45 1.57 4.97
C ILE A 965 -26.61 0.79 6.28
N HIS A 966 -26.32 1.42 7.43
CA HIS A 966 -26.50 0.81 8.75
C HIS A 966 -27.99 0.56 9.06
N LEU A 967 -28.88 1.52 8.77
CA LEU A 967 -30.33 1.34 8.93
C LEU A 967 -30.90 0.31 7.97
N ASP A 968 -30.42 0.25 6.72
CA ASP A 968 -30.85 -0.74 5.73
C ASP A 968 -30.36 -2.15 6.13
N PHE A 969 -29.13 -2.30 6.64
CA PHE A 969 -28.63 -3.54 7.26
C PHE A 969 -29.51 -3.97 8.44
N LEU A 970 -29.79 -3.07 9.40
CA LEU A 970 -30.62 -3.36 10.57
C LEU A 970 -32.10 -3.65 10.23
N LYS A 971 -32.57 -3.29 9.03
CA LYS A 971 -33.92 -3.60 8.51
C LYS A 971 -33.99 -4.82 7.59
N SER A 972 -32.87 -5.23 6.99
CA SER A 972 -32.79 -6.34 6.04
C SER A 972 -33.13 -7.72 6.63
N ASP A 973 -33.36 -8.71 5.76
CA ASP A 973 -33.48 -10.15 6.13
C ASP A 973 -32.11 -10.85 6.30
N HIS A 974 -31.08 -10.09 6.73
CA HIS A 974 -29.77 -10.64 7.01
C HIS A 974 -29.84 -11.66 8.18
N PRO A 975 -29.27 -12.88 8.06
CA PRO A 975 -29.50 -13.95 9.04
C PRO A 975 -29.20 -13.56 10.49
N ALA A 976 -28.14 -12.79 10.71
CA ALA A 976 -27.74 -12.32 12.04
C ALA A 976 -28.80 -11.41 12.72
N VAL A 977 -29.51 -10.62 11.91
CA VAL A 977 -30.53 -9.65 12.36
C VAL A 977 -31.90 -10.34 12.45
N ALA A 978 -32.23 -11.15 11.45
CA ALA A 978 -33.49 -11.89 11.41
C ALA A 978 -33.63 -12.89 12.57
N ARG A 979 -32.55 -13.56 12.99
CA ARG A 979 -32.56 -14.46 14.17
C ARG A 979 -32.69 -13.71 15.51
N MET A 980 -32.25 -12.46 15.57
CA MET A 980 -32.39 -11.59 16.75
C MET A 980 -33.80 -10.97 16.91
N ARG A 981 -34.45 -10.50 15.83
CA ARG A 981 -35.77 -9.82 15.92
C ARG A 981 -36.90 -10.70 16.49
N VAL A 982 -36.73 -12.02 16.49
CA VAL A 982 -37.76 -12.95 17.01
C VAL A 982 -37.96 -12.81 18.54
N ASP A 983 -37.02 -12.20 19.27
CA ASP A 983 -37.21 -11.88 20.70
C ASP A 983 -38.05 -10.63 20.95
N SER A 984 -38.21 -9.71 19.99
CA SER A 984 -38.89 -8.43 20.20
C SER A 984 -40.39 -8.43 19.87
N ASP A 985 -40.83 -9.23 18.89
CA ASP A 985 -42.20 -9.16 18.36
C ASP A 985 -43.19 -10.11 19.07
N ASN A 986 -43.44 -9.85 20.35
CA ASN A 986 -44.54 -10.47 21.10
C ASN A 986 -45.73 -9.50 21.32
N ALA A 987 -45.94 -8.56 20.39
CA ALA A 987 -46.91 -7.48 20.53
C ALA A 987 -47.43 -6.81 19.23
N TYR A 988 -47.88 -7.56 18.20
CA TYR A 988 -49.05 -7.10 17.41
C TYR A 988 -49.77 -8.21 16.63
N ILE A 989 -51.08 -8.03 16.42
CA ILE A 989 -51.94 -8.94 15.65
C ILE A 989 -52.31 -8.31 14.31
N GLY A 990 -52.09 -9.05 13.22
CA GLY A 990 -52.93 -9.02 12.02
C GLY A 990 -52.78 -7.84 11.06
N VAL A 991 -52.08 -8.08 9.95
CA VAL A 991 -52.47 -7.53 8.63
C VAL A 991 -52.48 -8.67 7.61
N THR A 992 -53.66 -9.11 7.21
CA THR A 992 -53.84 -10.00 6.05
C THR A 992 -53.84 -9.18 4.77
N TYR A 993 -53.11 -9.62 3.75
CA TYR A 993 -53.32 -9.17 2.37
C TYR A 993 -53.90 -10.30 1.52
N LYS A 994 -54.93 -9.96 0.74
CA LYS A 994 -55.54 -10.86 -0.24
C LYS A 994 -54.62 -11.04 -1.44
N ASN A 995 -54.57 -12.26 -1.96
CA ASN A 995 -54.43 -12.47 -3.40
C ASN A 995 -55.86 -12.59 -3.97
N GLU A 996 -56.16 -11.93 -5.08
CA GLU A 996 -57.42 -12.13 -5.80
C GLU A 996 -57.19 -12.93 -7.10
N GLU A 997 -58.14 -13.81 -7.41
CA GLU A 997 -58.31 -14.59 -8.64
C GLU A 997 -57.31 -15.74 -8.96
N ASP A 998 -57.36 -16.74 -8.08
CA ASP A 998 -57.78 -18.13 -8.40
C ASP A 998 -57.22 -18.92 -9.60
N LYS A 999 -56.78 -20.14 -9.27
CA LYS A 999 -57.67 -21.30 -9.43
C LYS A 999 -57.37 -22.44 -8.45
N LEU A 1000 -58.41 -22.85 -7.70
CA LEU A 1000 -58.34 -23.95 -6.73
C LEU A 1000 -58.08 -25.31 -7.38
N LYS A 1001 -57.46 -26.20 -6.59
CA LYS A 1001 -58.16 -27.44 -6.22
C LYS A 1001 -57.76 -27.92 -4.82
N ASP A 1002 -58.75 -28.47 -4.13
CA ASP A 1002 -58.77 -28.73 -2.69
C ASP A 1002 -58.11 -30.06 -2.32
N TRP A 1003 -57.71 -30.19 -1.05
CA TRP A 1003 -57.87 -31.41 -0.25
C TRP A 1003 -57.81 -31.04 1.25
N GLU A 1004 -58.96 -31.02 1.92
CA GLU A 1004 -59.05 -30.88 3.38
C GLU A 1004 -59.06 -32.24 4.09
N GLY A 1005 -58.49 -32.26 5.30
CA GLY A 1005 -59.09 -32.96 6.44
C GLY A 1005 -58.82 -34.47 6.60
N GLY A 1006 -58.62 -34.87 7.87
CA GLY A 1006 -58.66 -36.27 8.29
C GLY A 1006 -57.45 -36.71 9.11
N LEU A 1007 -57.65 -36.93 10.41
CA LEU A 1007 -56.77 -37.81 11.19
C LEU A 1007 -57.11 -39.27 10.85
N ASP A 1008 -56.16 -40.17 11.05
CA ASP A 1008 -56.50 -41.44 11.71
C ASP A 1008 -55.33 -41.93 12.55
N GLU A 1009 -55.61 -42.50 13.73
CA GLU A 1009 -54.60 -43.12 14.59
C GLU A 1009 -54.37 -44.58 14.18
N GLN A 1010 -53.11 -45.03 14.08
CA GLN A 1010 -52.79 -46.44 14.28
C GLN A 1010 -51.58 -46.61 15.21
N ARG A 1011 -51.85 -47.18 16.40
CA ARG A 1011 -50.89 -47.46 17.45
C ARG A 1011 -50.38 -48.91 17.36
N LEU A 1012 -49.06 -49.05 17.47
CA LEU A 1012 -48.34 -50.11 18.22
C LEU A 1012 -48.58 -51.59 17.84
N SER A 1013 -47.53 -52.25 17.34
CA SER A 1013 -46.75 -53.28 18.10
C SER A 1013 -45.50 -53.61 17.26
N ALA A 1014 -44.25 -53.37 17.68
CA ALA A 1014 -43.51 -53.75 18.90
C ALA A 1014 -42.99 -55.21 18.88
N ASP A 1015 -41.65 -55.36 18.86
CA ASP A 1015 -40.93 -56.20 19.82
C ASP A 1015 -39.43 -55.82 19.91
N SER A 1016 -38.97 -55.45 21.12
CA SER A 1016 -37.63 -55.68 21.69
C SER A 1016 -37.51 -54.95 23.05
N GLY A 1017 -37.75 -55.65 24.17
CA GLY A 1017 -37.46 -55.15 25.54
C GLY A 1017 -35.96 -55.08 25.87
N TYR A 1018 -35.43 -54.73 27.05
CA TYR A 1018 -35.95 -54.45 28.43
C TYR A 1018 -34.72 -53.96 29.29
N ILE A 1019 -34.73 -53.40 30.52
CA ILE A 1019 -35.75 -53.11 31.57
C ILE A 1019 -35.28 -52.01 32.59
N ILE A 1020 -36.21 -51.20 33.12
CA ILE A 1020 -36.42 -50.69 34.53
C ILE A 1020 -35.19 -50.43 35.47
N PRO A 1021 -35.15 -49.36 36.32
CA PRO A 1021 -35.78 -48.02 36.25
C PRO A 1021 -34.91 -46.84 36.84
N LEU A 1022 -35.51 -45.65 36.98
CA LEU A 1022 -35.31 -44.74 38.13
C LEU A 1022 -36.72 -44.27 38.60
N PRO A 1023 -36.99 -44.15 39.91
CA PRO A 1023 -38.33 -43.80 40.41
C PRO A 1023 -38.59 -42.29 40.43
N ASP A 1024 -39.86 -41.98 40.16
CA ASP A 1024 -40.47 -40.69 39.88
C ASP A 1024 -40.43 -39.63 41.01
N ILE A 1025 -40.71 -38.38 40.63
CA ILE A 1025 -41.11 -37.27 41.53
C ILE A 1025 -42.59 -37.02 41.32
N ASP A 1026 -43.37 -36.91 42.41
CA ASP A 1026 -44.70 -36.29 42.43
C ASP A 1026 -45.17 -36.11 43.89
N PRO A 1027 -46.13 -35.23 44.19
CA PRO A 1027 -46.38 -33.89 43.64
C PRO A 1027 -46.50 -32.83 44.76
N VAL A 1028 -46.80 -31.56 44.41
CA VAL A 1028 -47.24 -30.53 45.38
C VAL A 1028 -48.51 -29.84 44.86
N PRO A 1029 -49.61 -29.79 45.64
CA PRO A 1029 -50.81 -29.04 45.28
C PRO A 1029 -50.89 -27.64 45.91
N GLU A 1030 -51.19 -26.66 45.05
CA GLU A 1030 -52.24 -25.63 45.19
C GLU A 1030 -52.19 -24.52 46.30
N GLU A 1031 -53.02 -23.49 46.02
CA GLU A 1031 -53.52 -22.37 46.82
C GLU A 1031 -52.62 -21.15 47.23
N GLU A 1032 -52.85 -20.07 46.45
CA GLU A 1032 -53.27 -18.72 46.85
C GLU A 1032 -52.35 -17.65 47.51
N ASP A 1033 -52.56 -16.43 46.97
CA ASP A 1033 -52.63 -15.10 47.57
C ASP A 1033 -51.44 -14.12 47.78
N LEU A 1034 -51.60 -12.97 47.10
CA LEU A 1034 -51.31 -11.57 47.49
C LEU A 1034 -50.16 -11.23 48.47
N GLY A 1035 -49.17 -10.46 47.97
CA GLY A 1035 -48.73 -9.26 48.74
C GLY A 1035 -47.34 -8.64 48.55
N LYS A 1036 -47.28 -7.52 47.84
CA LYS A 1036 -46.50 -6.28 48.15
C LYS A 1036 -45.07 -6.36 48.78
N ARG A 1037 -44.09 -5.83 48.03
CA ARG A 1037 -43.12 -4.77 48.43
C ARG A 1037 -42.62 -4.74 49.91
N ASN A 1038 -41.35 -5.07 50.17
CA ASN A 1038 -40.24 -4.09 50.29
C ASN A 1038 -38.99 -4.61 51.05
N ARG A 1039 -37.81 -4.35 50.46
CA ARG A 1039 -36.51 -3.91 51.05
C ARG A 1039 -36.10 -4.26 52.51
N HIS A 1040 -34.91 -4.89 52.56
CA HIS A 1040 -33.77 -4.70 53.50
C HIS A 1040 -33.76 -5.35 54.90
N SER A 1041 -32.58 -5.94 55.20
CA SER A 1041 -31.99 -6.18 56.53
C SER A 1041 -32.72 -7.19 57.44
N SER A 1042 -32.05 -8.10 58.16
CA SER A 1042 -30.67 -8.10 58.68
C SER A 1042 -30.31 -9.46 59.32
N GLN A 1043 -29.11 -9.56 59.92
CA GLN A 1043 -28.77 -10.37 61.11
C GLN A 1043 -28.68 -11.92 61.04
N THR A 1044 -27.51 -12.41 61.47
CA THR A 1044 -27.24 -13.57 62.39
C THR A 1044 -27.77 -14.98 62.00
N SER A 1045 -27.35 -16.09 62.61
CA SER A 1045 -26.43 -16.37 63.74
C SER A 1045 -25.67 -17.70 63.52
N GLU A 1046 -24.53 -17.89 64.23
CA GLU A 1046 -24.16 -18.99 65.18
C GLU A 1046 -24.72 -20.43 64.94
N GLU A 1047 -24.08 -21.54 65.38
CA GLU A 1047 -23.69 -21.80 66.78
C GLU A 1047 -22.76 -23.05 67.02
N SER A 1048 -21.85 -22.91 68.01
CA SER A 1048 -21.17 -23.86 68.95
C SER A 1048 -20.65 -25.27 68.62
N ALA A 1049 -19.34 -25.47 68.95
CA ALA A 1049 -18.86 -26.39 70.00
C ALA A 1049 -17.45 -25.90 70.49
N ILE A 1050 -17.18 -25.44 71.73
CA ILE A 1050 -17.29 -26.03 73.10
C ILE A 1050 -16.19 -27.09 73.37
N GLU A 1051 -15.28 -27.02 74.38
CA GLU A 1051 -14.86 -25.95 75.31
C GLU A 1051 -13.56 -26.35 76.11
N THR A 1052 -13.10 -25.50 77.05
CA THR A 1052 -12.05 -25.71 78.11
C THR A 1052 -10.57 -25.71 77.70
N GLY A 1053 -9.61 -25.15 78.47
CA GLY A 1053 -9.69 -24.38 79.73
C GLY A 1053 -8.35 -23.69 80.13
N SER A 1054 -8.39 -22.69 81.02
CA SER A 1054 -7.35 -21.62 81.15
C SER A 1054 -6.39 -21.71 82.35
N SER A 1055 -5.25 -20.99 82.28
CA SER A 1055 -4.37 -20.53 83.40
C SER A 1055 -3.26 -19.58 82.87
N SER A 1056 -2.62 -18.68 83.65
CA SER A 1056 -3.00 -18.01 84.91
C SER A 1056 -2.05 -16.82 85.23
N SER A 1057 -2.60 -15.72 85.77
CA SER A 1057 -1.97 -14.70 86.66
C SER A 1057 -0.75 -13.83 86.22
N THR A 1058 -0.79 -12.57 86.65
CA THR A 1058 0.20 -11.46 86.48
C THR A 1058 1.24 -11.36 87.61
N PHE A 1059 2.39 -10.67 87.44
CA PHE A 1059 2.99 -9.74 88.45
C PHE A 1059 4.23 -8.90 87.99
N ILE A 1060 4.09 -7.55 88.00
CA ILE A 1060 5.05 -6.45 88.36
C ILE A 1060 6.59 -6.65 88.27
N LYS A 1061 7.33 -5.75 87.57
CA LYS A 1061 8.12 -4.60 88.14
C LYS A 1061 8.70 -3.62 87.08
N ARG A 1062 9.69 -2.79 87.43
CA ARG A 1062 10.04 -1.46 86.83
C ARG A 1062 11.57 -1.27 86.65
N GLU A 1063 11.89 -0.22 85.87
CA GLU A 1063 12.99 0.76 86.06
C GLU A 1063 14.44 0.46 85.55
N ASP A 1064 15.11 1.60 85.28
CA ASP A 1064 16.55 1.93 85.10
C ASP A 1064 17.32 1.69 83.76
N GLU A 1065 17.61 2.82 83.08
CA GLU A 1065 18.94 3.44 82.77
C GLU A 1065 20.19 2.59 82.37
N THR A 1066 21.20 3.05 81.60
CA THR A 1066 21.51 4.15 80.61
C THR A 1066 22.87 3.79 79.91
N ILE A 1067 23.49 4.70 79.11
CA ILE A 1067 24.98 4.82 78.86
C ILE A 1067 25.61 3.75 77.91
N GLU A 1068 26.50 4.04 76.93
CA GLU A 1068 27.08 5.29 76.37
C GLU A 1068 27.71 5.08 74.95
N ASP A 1069 27.76 6.18 74.17
CA ASP A 1069 28.87 6.70 73.32
C ASP A 1069 29.38 6.23 71.91
N ILE A 1070 29.68 7.30 71.13
CA ILE A 1070 30.78 7.58 70.16
C ILE A 1070 30.69 7.17 68.65
N ASP A 1071 30.13 8.11 67.87
CA ASP A 1071 30.76 9.03 66.89
C ASP A 1071 31.74 8.65 65.73
N MET A 1072 31.59 9.46 64.66
CA MET A 1072 32.56 9.96 63.65
C MET A 1072 33.07 9.15 62.41
N MET A 1073 32.63 9.64 61.24
CA MET A 1073 33.40 10.22 60.10
C MET A 1073 34.20 9.39 59.05
N ASP A 1074 33.95 9.83 57.80
CA ASP A 1074 34.85 10.14 56.67
C ASP A 1074 35.38 9.10 55.65
N ASP A 1075 35.49 9.61 54.41
CA ASP A 1075 36.04 9.01 53.19
C ASP A 1075 37.56 8.78 53.25
N ILE A 1076 38.06 7.86 52.40
CA ILE A 1076 39.07 8.15 51.36
C ILE A 1076 39.23 6.94 50.43
N GLY A 1077 39.40 7.19 49.12
CA GLY A 1077 39.47 6.14 48.08
C GLY A 1077 40.89 5.79 47.61
N ILE A 1078 41.03 5.61 46.28
CA ILE A 1078 42.24 5.24 45.51
C ILE A 1078 42.50 3.72 45.39
N ASP A 1079 41.80 3.10 44.43
CA ASP A 1079 42.36 2.52 43.19
C ASP A 1079 43.76 1.85 43.22
N SER A 1080 43.84 0.58 42.79
CA SER A 1080 44.71 0.08 41.68
C SER A 1080 44.94 -1.44 41.71
N SER A 1081 44.97 -2.07 40.51
CA SER A 1081 45.42 -3.47 40.24
C SER A 1081 44.62 -4.62 40.91
N ASP A 1082 44.54 -5.83 40.35
CA ASP A 1082 45.26 -6.38 39.20
C ASP A 1082 44.39 -7.35 38.34
N LEU A 1083 44.97 -7.74 37.20
CA LEU A 1083 44.48 -8.69 36.20
C LEU A 1083 44.00 -10.05 36.75
N VAL A 1084 43.04 -10.69 36.04
CA VAL A 1084 43.28 -11.94 35.27
C VAL A 1084 42.02 -12.36 34.48
N GLU A 1085 42.23 -12.94 33.31
CA GLU A 1085 41.20 -13.53 32.44
C GLU A 1085 40.85 -14.97 32.86
N ASP A 1086 39.57 -15.37 32.78
CA ASP A 1086 39.11 -16.53 31.99
C ASP A 1086 37.56 -16.65 32.11
N SER A 1087 36.75 -16.85 31.07
CA SER A 1087 36.77 -17.75 29.89
C SER A 1087 36.01 -19.05 30.12
N PHE A 1088 34.91 -19.22 29.36
CA PHE A 1088 34.08 -20.44 29.22
C PHE A 1088 33.26 -20.86 30.48
N LEU A 1089 32.06 -21.43 30.33
CA LEU A 1089 31.33 -21.87 29.13
C LEU A 1089 29.81 -21.63 29.29
#